data_AF-A0A1V6S3L6-F1
#
_entry.id   AF-A0A1V6S3L6-F1
#
_cell.length_a   1.000
_cell.length_b   1.000
_cell.length_c   1.000
_cell.angle_alpha   90.00
_cell.angle_beta   90.00
_cell.angle_gamma   90.00
#
_symmetry.space_group_name_H-M   'P 1'
#
loop_
_entity.id
_entity.type
_entity.pdbx_description
1 polymer ?
#
loop_
_entity_poly.entity_id
_entity_poly.type
_entity_poly.pdbx_seq_one_letter_code
_entity_poly.pdbx_strand_id
1 'polypeptide(L)'
;MASKEAGQAFAPVLAAVATMQGNVSRTEKTQAHEFLEKFQKSIEAWTTTHALLQSPDVPVEAKLFAATTLKGKIIFDLDQLPPDSVLALRDSVLNLLVAFAPGPRPIQTQLCVCLASLAIQMVTWKDVLATVGAALGSSAGDCVLEFLKILPEEVTEGRKINLSEDELFMRTKELLEDNAEQVMQLMIQYAQSSPAAATNPRLLDCITSWLREIPAAKVVESPLMDVIFKALDNDISFDAGVDCVCTLYRDTKDVDESLSVIQALYPRLMALRPKIAETAEAEDLEAFKGITRMFAEAGEAWVVLVARLPGDFQGLVEALLECCARDWERDAVSLTFIFWYELKQYITLDRYNDARVAFQPIFAQLVDIMVKHLEFPSPEDGETEDLFSGDREQEEKFRQFRHAMGDVLKDCCAVVGVNDCLAKIYQLIQQWVAKYASQSSNEHVPHWQELEAPLFGLRAMGRMVDPLESTILGQLIPLIVQIPDQEKVRFQAIMALARYTEWTANHPDTLEAQLNYVISGFHHSSQEVVQASALAFKFLGTDCQKLLGGHITQLHAFFESVLDKLKPTSQEEVTEGVAAVVSVQPHEKIYDSYKMFCDPIMARIMNLANNAQNEEGQRAVADHLQLITIFVQVVTPILAPGEENPAVKYCSEILPIMTTIVMNFTSSTPILERVCRCWRYMIISYRTGMIPLLPTLAQSIANGFQASREGCFLWATDAVVREFSDGAEYVDQATSDAVFQFYEQQAIAFLRILNDLPPQNLPDVIEDFFRLSSNAVRYYPKKYITSSLAVPIFSAALSALTLEQLDPLIATLHYYRDLFSFAFDKPMVSQFTSPEGQPYVTPPEVREAVKALIISQGQPLAQRVLTGMMFTFPGDCFADASGVLMTMFELLPQETGSWLQTTLQMLPAGTMKHGEAERLLNNVSDKVQSGDTRKIRVLLQDFTNSYRRRNVAPRDGLGRLEATRFRFSG
;
A
#
# COMPACT_ATOMS: atom_id res chain seq x y z
N MET A 1 41.28 -41.66 6.06
CA MET A 1 40.36 -42.36 5.14
C MET A 1 38.89 -42.03 5.45
N ALA A 2 38.46 -41.99 6.72
CA ALA A 2 37.10 -41.56 7.11
C ALA A 2 36.67 -40.15 6.62
N SER A 3 37.60 -39.20 6.47
CA SER A 3 37.30 -37.85 5.93
C SER A 3 37.00 -37.82 4.43
N LYS A 4 37.52 -38.79 3.65
CA LYS A 4 37.27 -38.88 2.19
C LYS A 4 35.92 -39.53 1.88
N GLU A 5 35.44 -40.45 2.72
CA GLU A 5 34.10 -41.05 2.58
C GLU A 5 32.99 -40.06 3.00
N ALA A 6 33.23 -39.24 4.03
CA ALA A 6 32.28 -38.19 4.43
C ALA A 6 32.08 -37.14 3.33
N GLY A 7 33.15 -36.74 2.62
CA GLY A 7 33.08 -35.78 1.51
C GLY A 7 32.26 -36.23 0.29
N GLN A 8 31.98 -37.53 0.13
CA GLN A 8 31.13 -38.03 -0.96
C GLN A 8 29.63 -37.88 -0.67
N ALA A 9 29.21 -37.84 0.60
CA ALA A 9 27.80 -37.85 0.98
C ALA A 9 27.07 -36.51 0.70
N PHE A 10 27.78 -35.37 0.80
CA PHE A 10 27.21 -34.02 0.61
C PHE A 10 27.74 -33.28 -0.63
N ALA A 11 28.49 -33.96 -1.50
CA ALA A 11 29.01 -33.37 -2.74
C ALA A 11 27.91 -32.78 -3.66
N PRO A 12 26.72 -33.39 -3.83
CA PRO A 12 25.65 -32.81 -4.64
C PRO A 12 25.13 -31.48 -4.10
N VAL A 13 25.05 -31.35 -2.76
CA VAL A 13 24.61 -30.12 -2.09
C VAL A 13 25.66 -29.02 -2.28
N LEU A 14 26.94 -29.33 -2.12
CA LEU A 14 28.03 -28.38 -2.36
C LEU A 14 28.05 -27.87 -3.80
N ALA A 15 27.85 -28.77 -4.78
CA ALA A 15 27.79 -28.39 -6.19
C ALA A 15 26.61 -27.45 -6.45
N ALA A 16 25.43 -27.75 -5.93
CA ALA A 16 24.24 -26.91 -6.12
C ALA A 16 24.38 -25.52 -5.46
N VAL A 17 24.95 -25.45 -4.25
CA VAL A 17 25.24 -24.16 -3.58
C VAL A 17 26.24 -23.33 -4.40
N ALA A 18 27.31 -23.96 -4.91
CA ALA A 18 28.28 -23.29 -5.78
C ALA A 18 27.63 -22.78 -7.08
N THR A 19 26.72 -23.55 -7.69
CA THR A 19 25.96 -23.14 -8.89
C THR A 19 25.09 -21.91 -8.62
N MET A 20 24.44 -21.82 -7.45
CA MET A 20 23.64 -20.64 -7.06
C MET A 20 24.49 -19.35 -6.99
N GLN A 21 25.73 -19.48 -6.53
CA GLN A 21 26.68 -18.37 -6.34
C GLN A 21 27.50 -18.06 -7.60
N GLY A 22 27.62 -19.01 -8.53
CA GLY A 22 28.37 -18.86 -9.77
C GLY A 22 27.68 -17.98 -10.81
N ASN A 23 28.46 -17.54 -11.80
CA ASN A 23 27.95 -16.87 -13.00
C ASN A 23 27.57 -17.91 -14.06
N VAL A 24 26.50 -18.66 -13.80
CA VAL A 24 25.95 -19.73 -14.63
C VAL A 24 24.59 -19.36 -15.20
N SER A 25 24.08 -20.15 -16.17
CA SER A 25 22.83 -19.84 -16.85
C SER A 25 21.63 -19.82 -15.89
N ARG A 26 20.60 -19.03 -16.22
CA ARG A 26 19.36 -18.95 -15.41
C ARG A 26 18.74 -20.35 -15.21
N THR A 27 18.77 -21.19 -16.23
CA THR A 27 18.24 -22.56 -16.19
C THR A 27 18.97 -23.44 -15.18
N GLU A 28 20.30 -23.36 -15.11
CA GLU A 28 21.09 -24.12 -14.14
C GLU A 28 20.86 -23.62 -12.71
N LYS A 29 20.70 -22.30 -12.51
CA LYS A 29 20.31 -21.74 -11.21
C LYS A 29 18.93 -22.22 -10.78
N THR A 30 17.96 -22.29 -11.70
CA THR A 30 16.61 -22.82 -11.40
C THR A 30 16.68 -24.29 -10.99
N GLN A 31 17.46 -25.12 -11.69
CA GLN A 31 17.62 -26.54 -11.33
C GLN A 31 18.32 -26.72 -9.97
N ALA A 32 19.37 -25.93 -9.70
CA ALA A 32 20.03 -25.93 -8.39
C ALA A 32 19.10 -25.46 -7.27
N HIS A 33 18.30 -24.43 -7.52
CA HIS A 33 17.29 -23.93 -6.58
C HIS A 33 16.23 -25.00 -6.26
N GLU A 34 15.63 -25.63 -7.28
CA GLU A 34 14.65 -26.72 -7.08
C GLU A 34 15.25 -27.92 -6.33
N PHE A 35 16.50 -28.27 -6.62
CA PHE A 35 17.20 -29.34 -5.92
C PHE A 35 17.42 -28.99 -4.44
N LEU A 36 17.95 -27.80 -4.15
CA LEU A 36 18.21 -27.37 -2.78
C LEU A 36 16.91 -27.22 -2.00
N GLU A 37 15.83 -26.72 -2.60
CA GLU A 37 14.52 -26.61 -1.93
C GLU A 37 13.97 -27.99 -1.54
N LYS A 38 14.04 -28.97 -2.46
CA LYS A 38 13.66 -30.37 -2.17
C LYS A 38 14.55 -30.97 -1.08
N PHE A 39 15.85 -30.70 -1.12
CA PHE A 39 16.79 -31.13 -0.10
C PHE A 39 16.42 -30.53 1.27
N GLN A 40 16.18 -29.21 1.38
CA GLN A 40 15.82 -28.57 2.65
C GLN A 40 14.55 -29.15 3.29
N LYS A 41 13.62 -29.71 2.49
CA LYS A 41 12.40 -30.36 2.98
C LYS A 41 12.60 -31.86 3.33
N SER A 42 13.69 -32.48 2.87
CA SER A 42 13.93 -33.92 3.04
C SER A 42 14.37 -34.31 4.46
N ILE A 43 14.25 -35.60 4.81
CA ILE A 43 14.73 -36.15 6.09
C ILE A 43 16.27 -36.16 6.13
N GLU A 44 16.92 -36.38 4.98
CA GLU A 44 18.39 -36.43 4.85
C GLU A 44 19.08 -35.10 5.19
N ALA A 45 18.36 -33.98 5.10
CA ALA A 45 18.90 -32.67 5.47
C ALA A 45 19.35 -32.59 6.93
N TRP A 46 18.72 -33.32 7.85
CA TRP A 46 19.09 -33.33 9.27
C TRP A 46 20.54 -33.79 9.49
N THR A 47 20.93 -34.89 8.85
CA THR A 47 22.28 -35.46 8.97
C THR A 47 23.29 -34.73 8.10
N THR A 48 22.89 -34.35 6.89
CA THR A 48 23.76 -33.72 5.90
C THR A 48 24.18 -32.31 6.30
N THR A 49 23.26 -31.49 6.81
CA THR A 49 23.59 -30.14 7.29
C THR A 49 24.52 -30.16 8.49
N HIS A 50 24.30 -31.10 9.42
CA HIS A 50 25.18 -31.31 10.56
C HIS A 50 26.59 -31.71 10.12
N ALA A 51 26.73 -32.65 9.16
CA ALA A 51 28.02 -33.05 8.61
C ALA A 51 28.75 -31.90 7.89
N LEU A 52 28.01 -31.05 7.15
CA LEU A 52 28.57 -29.85 6.50
C LEU A 52 29.13 -28.85 7.51
N LEU A 53 28.42 -28.62 8.62
CA LEU A 53 28.84 -27.68 9.67
C LEU A 53 30.08 -28.18 10.43
N GLN A 54 30.20 -29.49 10.66
CA GLN A 54 31.36 -30.08 11.35
C GLN A 54 32.61 -30.21 10.49
N SER A 55 32.47 -30.18 9.16
CA SER A 55 33.60 -30.39 8.25
C SER A 55 34.51 -29.16 8.17
N PRO A 56 35.83 -29.30 8.38
CA PRO A 56 36.77 -28.18 8.27
C PRO A 56 36.93 -27.70 6.81
N ASP A 57 36.81 -28.62 5.85
CA ASP A 57 37.14 -28.40 4.43
C ASP A 57 35.98 -27.77 3.61
N VAL A 58 34.89 -27.37 4.26
CA VAL A 58 33.70 -26.80 3.61
C VAL A 58 33.75 -25.26 3.63
N PRO A 59 33.47 -24.58 2.49
CA PRO A 59 33.41 -23.11 2.41
C PRO A 59 32.41 -22.48 3.38
N VAL A 60 32.65 -21.23 3.76
CA VAL A 60 31.82 -20.48 4.71
C VAL A 60 30.38 -20.34 4.20
N GLU A 61 30.23 -20.16 2.90
CA GLU A 61 28.95 -20.04 2.20
C GLU A 61 28.09 -21.30 2.33
N ALA A 62 28.69 -22.47 2.13
CA ALA A 62 28.02 -23.74 2.28
C ALA A 62 27.69 -24.05 3.75
N LYS A 63 28.53 -23.61 4.69
CA LYS A 63 28.23 -23.66 6.14
C LYS A 63 27.07 -22.74 6.51
N LEU A 64 27.00 -21.54 5.93
CA LEU A 64 25.87 -20.63 6.15
C LEU A 64 24.57 -21.20 5.58
N PHE A 65 24.60 -21.81 4.38
CA PHE A 65 23.47 -22.54 3.83
C PHE A 65 23.03 -23.70 4.74
N ALA A 66 23.99 -24.47 5.28
CA ALA A 66 23.71 -25.55 6.20
C ALA A 66 23.07 -25.07 7.52
N ALA A 67 23.58 -23.99 8.11
CA ALA A 67 23.01 -23.37 9.31
C ALA A 67 21.59 -22.83 9.06
N THR A 68 21.38 -22.15 7.92
CA THR A 68 20.06 -21.62 7.52
C THR A 68 19.07 -22.77 7.26
N THR A 69 19.53 -23.84 6.63
CA THR A 69 18.71 -25.04 6.42
C THR A 69 18.34 -25.69 7.75
N LEU A 70 19.30 -25.85 8.66
CA LEU A 70 19.06 -26.41 9.99
C LEU A 70 18.04 -25.59 10.78
N LYS A 71 18.10 -24.26 10.71
CA LYS A 71 17.07 -23.36 11.25
C LYS A 71 15.70 -23.71 10.68
N GLY A 72 15.57 -23.77 9.36
CA GLY A 72 14.31 -24.12 8.69
C GLY A 72 13.79 -25.52 9.09
N LYS A 73 14.68 -26.51 9.22
CA LYS A 73 14.33 -27.86 9.70
C LYS A 73 13.77 -27.81 11.13
N ILE A 74 14.41 -27.08 12.04
CA ILE A 74 13.95 -26.92 13.42
C ILE A 74 12.59 -26.23 13.47
N ILE A 75 12.39 -25.15 12.72
CA ILE A 75 11.13 -24.39 12.75
C ILE A 75 9.96 -25.19 12.17
N PHE A 76 10.15 -25.88 11.04
CA PHE A 76 9.04 -26.44 10.27
C PHE A 76 8.90 -27.96 10.33
N ASP A 77 9.99 -28.70 10.58
CA ASP A 77 10.06 -30.15 10.36
C ASP A 77 10.53 -30.94 11.60
N LEU A 78 10.49 -30.35 12.80
CA LEU A 78 10.98 -30.99 14.04
C LEU A 78 10.26 -32.32 14.33
N ASP A 79 9.01 -32.47 13.88
CA ASP A 79 8.21 -33.68 13.99
C ASP A 79 8.71 -34.85 13.14
N GLN A 80 9.63 -34.61 12.20
CA GLN A 80 10.31 -35.70 11.47
C GLN A 80 11.28 -36.49 12.38
N LEU A 81 11.67 -35.93 13.52
CA LEU A 81 12.57 -36.56 14.47
C LEU A 81 11.80 -37.27 15.59
N PRO A 82 12.22 -38.48 16.00
CA PRO A 82 11.68 -39.12 17.20
C PRO A 82 11.88 -38.21 18.43
N PRO A 83 10.91 -38.14 19.37
CA PRO A 83 11.02 -37.31 20.57
C PRO A 83 12.32 -37.52 21.35
N ASP A 84 12.80 -38.76 21.43
CA ASP A 84 14.03 -39.13 22.13
C ASP A 84 15.31 -38.54 21.49
N SER A 85 15.26 -38.21 20.19
CA SER A 85 16.40 -37.66 19.44
C SER A 85 16.51 -36.14 19.53
N VAL A 86 15.46 -35.46 20.01
CA VAL A 86 15.44 -33.98 20.13
C VAL A 86 16.48 -33.49 21.15
N LEU A 87 16.70 -34.25 22.22
CA LEU A 87 17.75 -33.93 23.21
C LEU A 87 19.15 -34.05 22.59
N ALA A 88 19.39 -35.06 21.75
CA ALA A 88 20.66 -35.21 21.03
C ALA A 88 20.86 -34.08 20.01
N LEU A 89 19.79 -33.62 19.35
CA LEU A 89 19.83 -32.46 18.46
C LEU A 89 20.21 -31.19 19.22
N ARG A 90 19.61 -30.94 20.39
CA ARG A 90 19.96 -29.80 21.26
C ARG A 90 21.46 -29.78 21.56
N ASP A 91 21.99 -30.91 22.05
CA ASP A 91 23.40 -31.02 22.44
C ASP A 91 24.33 -30.86 21.23
N SER A 92 23.92 -31.37 20.08
CA SER A 92 24.59 -31.18 18.80
C SER A 92 24.67 -29.71 18.37
N VAL A 93 23.56 -28.97 18.39
CA VAL A 93 23.53 -27.54 18.02
C VAL A 93 24.34 -26.71 19.01
N LEU A 94 24.30 -27.03 20.31
CA LEU A 94 25.14 -26.40 21.33
C LEU A 94 26.63 -26.60 21.03
N ASN A 95 27.05 -27.83 20.72
CA ASN A 95 28.44 -28.12 20.36
C ASN A 95 28.89 -27.39 19.09
N LEU A 96 27.99 -27.26 18.10
CA LEU A 96 28.25 -26.45 16.91
C LEU A 96 28.42 -24.97 17.27
N LEU A 97 27.55 -24.41 18.11
CA LEU A 97 27.68 -23.03 18.55
C LEU A 97 29.01 -22.77 19.26
N VAL A 98 29.44 -23.68 20.14
CA VAL A 98 30.75 -23.60 20.81
C VAL A 98 31.90 -23.64 19.80
N ALA A 99 31.83 -24.52 18.80
CA ALA A 99 32.85 -24.61 17.76
C ALA A 99 32.92 -23.34 16.88
N PHE A 100 31.77 -22.70 16.63
CA PHE A 100 31.66 -21.48 15.82
C PHE A 100 31.67 -20.19 16.65
N ALA A 101 31.87 -20.25 17.98
CA ALA A 101 31.99 -19.06 18.82
C ALA A 101 33.10 -18.08 18.37
N PRO A 102 34.30 -18.53 17.92
CA PRO A 102 35.30 -17.65 17.29
C PRO A 102 35.12 -17.52 15.76
N GLY A 103 34.04 -18.08 15.20
CA GLY A 103 33.80 -18.17 13.76
C GLY A 103 33.07 -16.96 13.16
N PRO A 104 32.65 -17.06 11.88
CA PRO A 104 31.94 -15.97 11.20
C PRO A 104 30.59 -15.64 11.87
N ARG A 105 30.37 -14.35 12.15
CA ARG A 105 29.14 -13.84 12.80
C ARG A 105 27.84 -14.36 12.16
N PRO A 106 27.67 -14.39 10.83
CA PRO A 106 26.42 -14.88 10.24
C PRO A 106 26.07 -16.32 10.62
N ILE A 107 27.06 -17.20 10.75
CA ILE A 107 26.84 -18.60 11.16
C ILE A 107 26.48 -18.66 12.65
N GLN A 108 27.18 -17.88 13.48
CA GLN A 108 26.87 -17.75 14.91
C GLN A 108 25.42 -17.31 15.13
N THR A 109 24.98 -16.23 14.48
CA THR A 109 23.59 -15.73 14.55
C THR A 109 22.59 -16.81 14.14
N GLN A 110 22.81 -17.53 13.03
CA GLN A 110 21.89 -18.60 12.61
C GLN A 110 21.83 -19.76 13.61
N LEU A 111 22.94 -20.14 14.24
CA LEU A 111 22.96 -21.18 15.26
C LEU A 111 22.28 -20.72 16.56
N CYS A 112 22.42 -19.44 16.94
CA CYS A 112 21.65 -18.86 18.04
C CYS A 112 20.14 -18.89 17.76
N VAL A 113 19.72 -18.56 16.53
CA VAL A 113 18.32 -18.70 16.11
C VAL A 113 17.86 -20.17 16.17
N CYS A 114 18.66 -21.13 15.69
CA CYS A 114 18.36 -22.56 15.82
C CYS A 114 18.08 -22.96 17.27
N LEU A 115 18.91 -22.51 18.21
CA LEU A 115 18.73 -22.80 19.64
C LEU A 115 17.51 -22.10 20.22
N ALA A 116 17.25 -20.84 19.86
CA ALA A 116 16.07 -20.11 20.31
C ALA A 116 14.78 -20.78 19.80
N SER A 117 14.70 -21.10 18.50
CA SER A 117 13.56 -21.81 17.91
C SER A 117 13.36 -23.22 18.49
N LEU A 118 14.47 -23.93 18.81
CA LEU A 118 14.40 -25.23 19.48
C LEU A 118 13.95 -25.07 20.94
N ALA A 119 14.44 -24.06 21.66
CA ALA A 119 14.00 -23.75 23.01
C ALA A 119 12.51 -23.43 23.05
N ILE A 120 11.97 -22.68 22.08
CA ILE A 120 10.52 -22.42 22.00
C ILE A 120 9.74 -23.74 21.86
N GLN A 121 10.16 -24.64 20.96
CA GLN A 121 9.42 -25.88 20.67
C GLN A 121 9.62 -27.01 21.68
N MET A 122 10.78 -27.08 22.32
CA MET A 122 11.11 -28.13 23.29
C MET A 122 10.59 -27.76 24.68
N VAL A 123 9.28 -27.94 24.89
CA VAL A 123 8.58 -27.57 26.14
C VAL A 123 9.13 -28.23 27.41
N THR A 124 9.90 -29.32 27.27
CA THR A 124 10.58 -30.03 28.36
C THR A 124 11.90 -29.39 28.78
N TRP A 125 12.48 -28.49 27.97
CA TRP A 125 13.74 -27.83 28.26
C TRP A 125 13.50 -26.56 29.09
N LYS A 126 13.70 -26.68 30.41
CA LYS A 126 13.41 -25.65 31.41
C LYS A 126 14.60 -24.77 31.78
N ASP A 127 15.82 -25.26 31.59
CA ASP A 127 17.06 -24.62 32.02
C ASP A 127 17.89 -24.07 30.84
N VAL A 128 17.20 -23.45 29.87
CA VAL A 128 17.79 -23.01 28.58
C VAL A 128 18.98 -22.07 28.78
N LEU A 129 18.80 -20.97 29.51
CA LEU A 129 19.85 -19.96 29.71
C LEU A 129 21.06 -20.54 30.46
N ALA A 130 20.80 -21.35 31.51
CA ALA A 130 21.86 -22.00 32.27
C ALA A 130 22.66 -22.98 31.42
N THR A 131 21.97 -23.78 30.59
CA THR A 131 22.61 -24.76 29.68
C THR A 131 23.47 -24.06 28.63
N VAL A 132 22.94 -23.02 27.96
CA VAL A 132 23.65 -22.27 26.92
C VAL A 132 24.85 -21.52 27.52
N GLY A 133 24.65 -20.86 28.67
CA GLY A 133 25.72 -20.15 29.37
C GLY A 133 26.85 -21.08 29.84
N ALA A 134 26.51 -22.26 30.36
CA ALA A 134 27.50 -23.26 30.76
C ALA A 134 28.30 -23.83 29.58
N ALA A 135 27.65 -24.01 28.42
CA ALA A 135 28.31 -24.53 27.22
C ALA A 135 29.33 -23.53 26.61
N LEU A 136 28.96 -22.25 26.55
CA LEU A 136 29.82 -21.19 25.98
C LEU A 136 30.94 -20.75 26.93
N GLY A 137 30.72 -20.83 28.25
CA GLY A 137 31.70 -20.46 29.26
C GLY A 137 32.06 -18.98 29.27
N SER A 138 33.06 -18.60 30.08
CA SER A 138 33.46 -17.20 30.28
C SER A 138 34.27 -16.58 29.13
N SER A 139 34.79 -17.40 28.21
CA SER A 139 35.61 -16.95 27.09
C SER A 139 34.83 -16.54 25.84
N ALA A 140 33.51 -16.78 25.79
CA ALA A 140 32.64 -16.52 24.64
C ALA A 140 31.51 -15.54 24.96
N GLY A 141 31.80 -14.50 25.74
CA GLY A 141 30.80 -13.50 26.19
C GLY A 141 29.99 -12.88 25.06
N ASP A 142 30.63 -12.57 23.92
CA ASP A 142 29.95 -11.99 22.75
C ASP A 142 28.95 -12.96 22.08
N CYS A 143 29.18 -14.27 22.19
CA CYS A 143 28.27 -15.29 21.69
C CYS A 143 27.04 -15.45 22.61
N VAL A 144 27.26 -15.29 23.92
CA VAL A 144 26.17 -15.31 24.92
C VAL A 144 25.26 -14.10 24.69
N LEU A 145 25.84 -12.90 24.50
CA LEU A 145 25.07 -11.68 24.20
C LEU A 145 24.27 -11.82 22.90
N GLU A 146 24.86 -12.40 21.86
CA GLU A 146 24.14 -12.64 20.59
C GLU A 146 22.95 -13.60 20.78
N PHE A 147 23.12 -14.69 21.55
CA PHE A 147 22.01 -15.59 21.86
C PHE A 147 20.92 -14.89 22.69
N LEU A 148 21.31 -14.14 23.72
CA LEU A 148 20.39 -13.38 24.55
C LEU A 148 19.63 -12.34 23.74
N LYS A 149 20.29 -11.63 22.82
CA LYS A 149 19.61 -10.69 21.91
C LYS A 149 18.54 -11.38 21.06
N ILE A 150 18.85 -12.54 20.48
CA ILE A 150 17.97 -13.24 19.53
C ILE A 150 16.77 -13.91 20.22
N LEU A 151 16.94 -14.34 21.48
CA LEU A 151 15.90 -15.11 22.17
C LEU A 151 14.55 -14.37 22.29
N PRO A 152 14.47 -13.11 22.79
CA PRO A 152 13.24 -12.33 22.77
C PRO A 152 12.69 -12.13 21.36
N GLU A 153 13.54 -11.80 20.38
CA GLU A 153 13.15 -11.57 18.99
C GLU A 153 12.40 -12.79 18.40
N GLU A 154 12.94 -14.00 18.58
CA GLU A 154 12.34 -15.24 18.06
C GLU A 154 11.08 -15.68 18.84
N VAL A 155 11.03 -15.42 20.15
CA VAL A 155 9.84 -15.73 20.97
C VAL A 155 8.68 -14.82 20.57
N THR A 156 8.92 -13.51 20.42
CA THR A 156 7.88 -12.55 20.01
C THR A 156 7.45 -12.78 18.54
N GLU A 157 8.37 -13.16 17.66
CA GLU A 157 8.07 -13.53 16.26
C GLU A 157 7.53 -14.96 16.09
N GLY A 158 7.33 -15.71 17.19
CA GLY A 158 7.01 -17.15 17.26
C GLY A 158 5.79 -17.63 16.47
N ARG A 159 5.07 -16.75 15.78
CA ARG A 159 4.01 -17.09 14.81
C ARG A 159 4.49 -18.01 13.69
N LYS A 160 5.79 -18.18 13.45
CA LYS A 160 6.36 -19.13 12.47
C LYS A 160 6.41 -20.57 12.97
N ILE A 161 6.25 -20.79 14.28
CA ILE A 161 6.41 -22.08 14.96
C ILE A 161 5.04 -22.75 15.18
N ASN A 162 5.00 -24.08 15.09
CA ASN A 162 3.77 -24.89 15.20
C ASN A 162 3.39 -25.21 16.66
N LEU A 163 3.19 -24.18 17.49
CA LEU A 163 2.66 -24.31 18.85
C LEU A 163 1.27 -23.68 18.94
N SER A 164 0.44 -24.16 19.87
CA SER A 164 -0.82 -23.48 20.20
C SER A 164 -0.58 -22.13 20.88
N GLU A 165 -1.56 -21.22 20.86
CA GLU A 165 -1.46 -19.92 21.53
C GLU A 165 -1.16 -20.08 23.03
N ASP A 166 -1.80 -21.03 23.69
CA ASP A 166 -1.58 -21.32 25.12
C ASP A 166 -0.13 -21.80 25.39
N GLU A 167 0.41 -22.65 24.52
CA GLU A 167 1.80 -23.11 24.63
C GLU A 167 2.80 -21.98 24.40
N LEU A 168 2.57 -21.13 23.39
CA LEU A 168 3.43 -19.96 23.12
C LEU A 168 3.41 -18.97 24.28
N PHE A 169 2.25 -18.72 24.89
CA PHE A 169 2.14 -17.87 26.07
C PHE A 169 2.95 -18.44 27.24
N MET A 170 2.81 -19.73 27.54
CA MET A 170 3.61 -20.39 28.58
C MET A 170 5.11 -20.33 28.29
N ARG A 171 5.53 -20.50 27.02
CA ARG A 171 6.94 -20.39 26.63
C ARG A 171 7.48 -18.97 26.75
N THR A 172 6.66 -17.96 26.45
CA THR A 172 7.05 -16.56 26.57
C THR A 172 7.39 -16.24 28.02
N LYS A 173 6.50 -16.60 28.95
CA LYS A 173 6.74 -16.43 30.37
C LYS A 173 8.00 -17.15 30.85
N GLU A 174 8.15 -18.42 30.49
CA GLU A 174 9.26 -19.25 30.98
C GLU A 174 10.62 -18.82 30.42
N LEU A 175 10.68 -18.42 29.14
CA LEU A 175 11.93 -18.06 28.48
C LEU A 175 12.34 -16.61 28.75
N LEU A 176 11.37 -15.71 28.89
CA LEU A 176 11.59 -14.27 28.99
C LEU A 176 11.30 -13.74 30.40
N GLU A 177 10.03 -13.68 30.81
CA GLU A 177 9.60 -13.06 32.07
C GLU A 177 10.34 -13.62 33.29
N ASP A 178 10.38 -14.95 33.43
CA ASP A 178 11.00 -15.64 34.58
C ASP A 178 12.53 -15.48 34.60
N ASN A 179 13.15 -15.16 33.46
CA ASN A 179 14.61 -15.01 33.32
C ASN A 179 15.11 -13.56 33.28
N ALA A 180 14.20 -12.59 33.18
CA ALA A 180 14.53 -11.18 32.93
C ALA A 180 15.54 -10.61 33.96
N GLU A 181 15.36 -10.91 35.25
CA GLU A 181 16.25 -10.43 36.31
C GLU A 181 17.66 -11.05 36.21
N GLN A 182 17.75 -12.35 35.89
CA GLN A 182 19.03 -13.02 35.71
C GLN A 182 19.80 -12.44 34.52
N VAL A 183 19.12 -12.19 33.40
CA VAL A 183 19.73 -11.60 32.20
C VAL A 183 20.22 -10.19 32.48
N MET A 184 19.43 -9.39 33.20
CA MET A 184 19.85 -8.05 33.63
C MET A 184 21.14 -8.08 34.46
N GLN A 185 21.25 -9.00 35.42
CA GLN A 185 22.47 -9.15 36.23
C GLN A 185 23.67 -9.61 35.41
N LEU A 186 23.47 -10.49 34.42
CA LEU A 186 24.54 -10.90 33.49
C LEU A 186 25.04 -9.72 32.65
N MET A 187 24.14 -8.86 32.16
CA MET A 187 24.52 -7.65 31.41
C MET A 187 25.32 -6.68 32.29
N ILE A 188 24.93 -6.49 33.57
CA ILE A 188 25.67 -5.65 34.52
C ILE A 188 27.08 -6.21 34.76
N GLN A 189 27.19 -7.52 35.02
CA GLN A 189 28.48 -8.17 35.25
C GLN A 189 29.39 -8.09 34.01
N TYR A 190 28.83 -8.28 32.82
CA TYR A 190 29.58 -8.14 31.57
C TYR A 190 30.09 -6.70 31.38
N ALA A 191 29.22 -5.69 31.58
CA ALA A 191 29.61 -4.29 31.48
C ALA A 191 30.75 -3.90 32.45
N GLN A 192 30.75 -4.48 33.65
CA GLN A 192 31.76 -4.21 34.68
C GLN A 192 33.05 -5.02 34.50
N SER A 193 33.08 -6.00 33.59
CA SER A 193 34.23 -6.89 33.40
C SER A 193 35.46 -6.19 32.84
N SER A 194 35.28 -5.19 31.97
CA SER A 194 36.35 -4.37 31.41
C SER A 194 35.81 -3.09 30.76
N PRO A 195 36.65 -2.04 30.59
CA PRO A 195 36.23 -0.84 29.87
C PRO A 195 35.78 -1.12 28.42
N ALA A 196 36.41 -2.08 27.74
CA ALA A 196 36.03 -2.47 26.38
C ALA A 196 34.67 -3.18 26.33
N ALA A 197 34.33 -3.95 27.37
CA ALA A 197 33.03 -4.60 27.49
C ALA A 197 31.91 -3.58 27.74
N ALA A 198 32.18 -2.52 28.49
CA ALA A 198 31.22 -1.43 28.72
C ALA A 198 30.85 -0.68 27.42
N THR A 199 31.78 -0.58 26.46
CA THR A 199 31.53 0.07 25.16
C THR A 199 31.27 -0.94 24.03
N ASN A 200 30.86 -2.18 24.36
CA ASN A 200 30.59 -3.19 23.34
C ASN A 200 29.20 -2.96 22.73
N PRO A 201 29.06 -2.74 21.41
CA PRO A 201 27.76 -2.57 20.75
C PRO A 201 26.81 -3.77 20.98
N ARG A 202 27.33 -5.00 21.10
CA ARG A 202 26.51 -6.20 21.34
C ARG A 202 25.83 -6.19 22.71
N LEU A 203 26.44 -5.54 23.70
CA LEU A 203 25.81 -5.37 25.01
C LEU A 203 24.59 -4.44 24.88
N LEU A 204 24.74 -3.34 24.14
CA LEU A 204 23.66 -2.36 23.92
C LEU A 204 22.53 -2.95 23.08
N ASP A 205 22.84 -3.72 22.03
CA ASP A 205 21.86 -4.49 21.26
C ASP A 205 21.09 -5.49 22.15
N CYS A 206 21.81 -6.18 23.04
CA CYS A 206 21.21 -7.12 23.97
C CYS A 206 20.29 -6.41 24.97
N ILE A 207 20.71 -5.29 25.56
CA ILE A 207 19.85 -4.47 26.43
C ILE A 207 18.59 -4.07 25.66
N THR A 208 18.76 -3.55 24.44
CA THR A 208 17.67 -3.08 23.58
C THR A 208 16.63 -4.16 23.30
N SER A 209 17.05 -5.38 22.96
CA SER A 209 16.15 -6.51 22.72
C SER A 209 15.34 -6.89 23.98
N TRP A 210 15.97 -6.81 25.16
CA TRP A 210 15.35 -7.17 26.44
C TRP A 210 14.51 -6.06 27.08
N LEU A 211 14.52 -4.82 26.55
CA LEU A 211 13.68 -3.73 27.07
C LEU A 211 12.18 -4.02 27.01
N ARG A 212 11.74 -4.94 26.14
CA ARG A 212 10.34 -5.40 26.10
C ARG A 212 9.92 -6.18 27.34
N GLU A 213 10.88 -6.86 27.96
CA GLU A 213 10.65 -7.83 29.05
C GLU A 213 11.16 -7.29 30.39
N ILE A 214 12.18 -6.43 30.36
CA ILE A 214 12.73 -5.75 31.52
C ILE A 214 12.13 -4.34 31.60
N PRO A 215 11.36 -4.00 32.65
CA PRO A 215 10.79 -2.66 32.79
C PRO A 215 11.86 -1.57 32.75
N ALA A 216 11.63 -0.51 31.97
CA ALA A 216 12.57 0.61 31.81
C ALA A 216 13.04 1.20 33.16
N ALA A 217 12.16 1.28 34.16
CA ALA A 217 12.50 1.75 35.51
C ALA A 217 13.70 1.01 36.12
N LYS A 218 13.76 -0.32 35.98
CA LYS A 218 14.87 -1.12 36.51
C LYS A 218 16.18 -0.80 35.79
N VAL A 219 16.13 -0.62 34.47
CA VAL A 219 17.33 -0.28 33.68
C VAL A 219 17.86 1.08 34.08
N VAL A 220 16.97 2.09 34.22
CA VAL A 220 17.33 3.45 34.61
C VAL A 220 17.91 3.54 36.04
N GLU A 221 17.40 2.72 36.96
CA GLU A 221 17.94 2.62 38.34
C GLU A 221 19.27 1.84 38.43
N SER A 222 19.68 1.17 37.34
CA SER A 222 20.85 0.30 37.33
C SER A 222 22.11 1.00 36.78
N PRO A 223 23.31 0.45 37.03
CA PRO A 223 24.55 0.93 36.43
C PRO A 223 24.57 0.88 34.89
N LEU A 224 23.67 0.11 34.25
CA LEU A 224 23.57 0.03 32.79
C LEU A 224 23.22 1.39 32.18
N MET A 225 22.48 2.22 32.90
CA MET A 225 22.07 3.53 32.42
C MET A 225 23.28 4.44 32.11
N ASP A 226 24.30 4.41 32.97
CA ASP A 226 25.53 5.17 32.76
C ASP A 226 26.39 4.56 31.64
N VAL A 227 26.31 3.24 31.45
CA VAL A 227 26.97 2.54 30.33
C VAL A 227 26.35 2.97 28.98
N ILE A 228 25.02 3.01 28.89
CA ILE A 228 24.28 3.42 27.69
C ILE A 228 24.64 4.86 27.30
N PHE A 229 24.64 5.80 28.23
CA PHE A 229 24.96 7.20 27.91
C PHE A 229 26.43 7.42 27.60
N LYS A 230 27.34 6.70 28.27
CA LYS A 230 28.77 6.77 27.96
C LYS A 230 29.11 6.19 26.59
N ALA A 231 28.31 5.25 26.09
CA ALA A 231 28.46 4.71 24.74
C ALA A 231 28.26 5.77 23.64
N LEU A 232 27.53 6.86 23.93
CA LEU A 232 27.32 7.99 23.02
C LEU A 232 28.57 8.87 22.85
N ASP A 233 29.62 8.65 23.63
CA ASP A 233 30.92 9.32 23.50
C ASP A 233 31.95 8.45 22.77
N ASN A 234 31.53 7.33 22.17
CA ASN A 234 32.41 6.39 21.47
C ASN A 234 31.84 6.00 20.11
N ASP A 235 32.59 6.30 19.04
CA ASP A 235 32.18 6.10 17.65
C ASP A 235 31.73 4.66 17.32
N ILE A 236 32.34 3.64 17.94
CA ILE A 236 32.02 2.23 17.65
C ILE A 236 30.65 1.85 18.25
N SER A 237 30.31 2.42 19.40
CA SER A 237 29.07 2.11 20.13
C SER A 237 27.97 3.16 19.98
N PHE A 238 28.22 4.24 19.25
CA PHE A 238 27.32 5.37 19.12
C PHE A 238 25.94 4.95 18.61
N ASP A 239 25.87 4.27 17.46
CA ASP A 239 24.60 3.85 16.84
C ASP A 239 23.78 2.93 17.75
N ALA A 240 24.44 1.92 18.33
CA ALA A 240 23.81 0.99 19.25
C ALA A 240 23.34 1.69 20.55
N GLY A 241 24.07 2.73 20.98
CA GLY A 241 23.68 3.60 22.09
C GLY A 241 22.44 4.42 21.77
N VAL A 242 22.41 5.07 20.59
CA VAL A 242 21.26 5.82 20.09
C VAL A 242 20.03 4.92 20.00
N ASP A 243 20.16 3.72 19.40
CA ASP A 243 19.05 2.76 19.29
C ASP A 243 18.51 2.33 20.66
N CYS A 244 19.40 2.10 21.63
CA CYS A 244 19.03 1.73 23.00
C CYS A 244 18.26 2.86 23.70
N VAL A 245 18.77 4.09 23.61
CA VAL A 245 18.12 5.28 24.20
C VAL A 245 16.76 5.55 23.56
N CYS A 246 16.67 5.51 22.24
CA CYS A 246 15.39 5.69 21.52
C CYS A 246 14.38 4.58 21.88
N THR A 247 14.84 3.36 22.13
CA THR A 247 13.96 2.26 22.57
C THR A 247 13.46 2.48 24.00
N LEU A 248 14.32 2.98 24.90
CA LEU A 248 13.92 3.40 26.24
C LEU A 248 12.84 4.49 26.21
N TYR A 249 12.98 5.51 25.35
CA TYR A 249 11.96 6.54 25.21
C TYR A 249 10.63 5.97 24.72
N ARG A 250 10.65 5.10 23.72
CA ARG A 250 9.44 4.42 23.21
C ARG A 250 8.72 3.61 24.28
N ASP A 251 9.45 2.95 25.16
CA ASP A 251 8.86 2.19 26.27
C ASP A 251 8.13 3.10 27.28
N THR A 252 8.55 4.37 27.38
CA THR A 252 7.93 5.38 28.26
C THR A 252 6.76 6.14 27.63
N LYS A 253 6.19 5.65 26.52
CA LYS A 253 5.08 6.32 25.81
C LYS A 253 3.80 6.41 26.64
N ASP A 254 3.57 5.46 27.56
CA ASP A 254 2.58 5.64 28.61
C ASP A 254 3.16 6.56 29.70
N VAL A 255 2.95 7.86 29.49
CA VAL A 255 3.52 8.91 30.31
C VAL A 255 3.00 8.93 31.75
N ASP A 256 1.80 8.40 31.99
CA ASP A 256 1.17 8.39 33.31
C ASP A 256 1.77 7.26 34.17
N GLU A 257 2.04 6.10 33.58
CA GLU A 257 2.74 4.99 34.26
C GLU A 257 4.26 5.22 34.38
N SER A 258 4.85 5.94 33.43
CA SER A 258 6.31 6.08 33.31
C SER A 258 6.89 7.38 33.88
N LEU A 259 6.10 8.19 34.58
CA LEU A 259 6.49 9.55 34.97
C LEU A 259 7.82 9.62 35.76
N SER A 260 8.05 8.71 36.69
CA SER A 260 9.30 8.67 37.48
C SER A 260 10.53 8.38 36.60
N VAL A 261 10.38 7.50 35.61
CA VAL A 261 11.41 7.16 34.64
C VAL A 261 11.71 8.36 33.76
N ILE A 262 10.66 9.02 33.25
CA ILE A 262 10.77 10.24 32.44
C ILE A 262 11.49 11.35 33.21
N GLN A 263 11.19 11.54 34.50
CA GLN A 263 11.88 12.52 35.36
C GLN A 263 13.38 12.24 35.51
N ALA A 264 13.80 10.98 35.46
CA ALA A 264 15.21 10.61 35.49
C ALA A 264 15.89 10.72 34.11
N LEU A 265 15.16 10.48 33.02
CA LEU A 265 15.67 10.53 31.65
C LEU A 265 15.77 11.96 31.10
N TYR A 266 14.79 12.82 31.37
CA TYR A 266 14.69 14.15 30.79
C TYR A 266 15.93 15.03 31.02
N PRO A 267 16.49 15.13 32.26
CA PRO A 267 17.71 15.91 32.47
C PRO A 267 18.92 15.37 31.70
N ARG A 268 19.00 14.05 31.50
CA ARG A 268 20.09 13.41 30.75
C ARG A 268 19.98 13.73 29.25
N LEU A 269 18.77 13.72 28.70
CA LEU A 269 18.52 14.17 27.33
C LEU A 269 18.90 15.65 27.15
N MET A 270 18.45 16.52 28.05
CA MET A 270 18.74 17.96 27.96
C MET A 270 20.23 18.28 28.10
N ALA A 271 21.00 17.45 28.82
CA ALA A 271 22.45 17.57 28.88
C ALA A 271 23.15 17.32 27.53
N LEU A 272 22.47 16.63 26.58
CA LEU A 272 22.96 16.42 25.21
C LEU A 272 22.63 17.59 24.26
N ARG A 273 21.80 18.57 24.66
CA ARG A 273 21.42 19.70 23.79
C ARG A 273 22.62 20.46 23.20
N PRO A 274 23.72 20.74 23.95
CA PRO A 274 24.90 21.38 23.37
C PRO A 274 25.53 20.60 22.21
N LYS A 275 25.41 19.26 22.20
CA LYS A 275 25.95 18.42 21.12
C LYS A 275 25.26 18.69 19.78
N ILE A 276 24.03 19.22 19.74
CA ILE A 276 23.35 19.58 18.49
C ILE A 276 24.16 20.64 17.72
N ALA A 277 24.63 21.68 18.42
CA ALA A 277 25.44 22.71 17.80
C ALA A 277 26.86 22.21 17.49
N GLU A 278 27.45 21.45 18.42
CA GLU A 278 28.80 20.88 18.26
C GLU A 278 28.91 19.99 17.01
N THR A 279 27.99 19.05 16.81
CA THR A 279 28.04 18.13 15.66
C THR A 279 27.66 18.81 14.35
N ALA A 280 26.75 19.79 14.38
CA ALA A 280 26.42 20.58 13.19
C ALA A 280 27.59 21.47 12.74
N GLU A 281 28.28 22.14 13.66
CA GLU A 281 29.45 22.99 13.38
C GLU A 281 30.68 22.17 12.99
N ALA A 282 30.79 20.93 13.47
CA ALA A 282 31.83 19.99 13.08
C ALA A 282 31.56 19.27 11.75
N GLU A 283 30.39 19.49 11.14
CA GLU A 283 29.93 18.79 9.92
C GLU A 283 29.90 17.26 10.08
N ASP A 284 29.63 16.77 11.31
CA ASP A 284 29.48 15.34 11.59
C ASP A 284 28.01 14.92 11.44
N LEU A 285 27.65 14.54 10.21
CA LEU A 285 26.28 14.21 9.81
C LEU A 285 25.70 13.01 10.55
N GLU A 286 26.49 11.95 10.74
CA GLU A 286 26.04 10.73 11.41
C GLU A 286 25.78 11.00 12.90
N ALA A 287 26.69 11.72 13.56
CA ALA A 287 26.48 12.11 14.94
C ALA A 287 25.29 13.08 15.08
N PHE A 288 25.19 14.10 14.23
CA PHE A 288 24.08 15.06 14.23
C PHE A 288 22.72 14.37 14.02
N LYS A 289 22.65 13.41 13.10
CA LYS A 289 21.46 12.59 12.85
C LYS A 289 21.11 11.72 14.05
N GLY A 290 22.10 11.08 14.68
CA GLY A 290 21.90 10.29 15.90
C GLY A 290 21.37 11.11 17.07
N ILE A 291 21.96 12.30 17.30
CA ILE A 291 21.48 13.25 18.32
C ILE A 291 20.05 13.72 18.01
N THR A 292 19.78 14.13 16.77
CA THR A 292 18.45 14.58 16.33
C THR A 292 17.39 13.49 16.53
N ARG A 293 17.72 12.23 16.20
CA ARG A 293 16.84 11.08 16.40
C ARG A 293 16.46 10.88 17.86
N MET A 294 17.42 11.02 18.80
CA MET A 294 17.12 10.90 20.22
C MET A 294 16.16 11.99 20.72
N PHE A 295 16.35 13.24 20.28
CA PHE A 295 15.43 14.32 20.61
C PHE A 295 14.04 14.11 19.99
N ALA A 296 13.98 13.67 18.74
CA ALA A 296 12.73 13.39 18.04
C ALA A 296 11.92 12.30 18.73
N GLU A 297 12.54 11.15 19.01
CA GLU A 297 11.88 10.02 19.67
C GLU A 297 11.41 10.37 21.08
N ALA A 298 12.19 11.13 21.85
CA ALA A 298 11.77 11.64 23.15
C ALA A 298 10.57 12.60 23.04
N GLY A 299 10.62 13.51 22.07
CA GLY A 299 9.51 14.42 21.77
C GLY A 299 8.22 13.66 21.43
N GLU A 300 8.32 12.64 20.59
CA GLU A 300 7.19 11.79 20.20
C GLU A 300 6.64 10.97 21.36
N ALA A 301 7.52 10.33 22.14
CA ALA A 301 7.11 9.53 23.29
C ALA A 301 6.42 10.37 24.37
N TRP A 302 6.90 11.60 24.61
CA TRP A 302 6.43 12.45 25.71
C TRP A 302 5.49 13.57 25.25
N VAL A 303 5.02 13.54 24.00
CA VAL A 303 4.19 14.61 23.39
C VAL A 303 2.97 14.99 24.24
N VAL A 304 2.37 14.02 24.93
CA VAL A 304 1.24 14.24 25.84
C VAL A 304 1.65 15.10 27.04
N LEU A 305 2.83 14.87 27.62
CA LEU A 305 3.38 15.71 28.70
C LEU A 305 3.80 17.07 28.18
N VAL A 306 4.37 17.16 26.98
CA VAL A 306 4.68 18.45 26.33
C VAL A 306 3.43 19.33 26.25
N ALA A 307 2.27 18.75 25.90
CA ALA A 307 1.00 19.47 25.87
C ALA A 307 0.41 19.76 27.27
N ARG A 308 0.57 18.84 28.25
CA ARG A 308 0.04 19.01 29.62
C ARG A 308 0.86 19.98 30.47
N LEU A 309 2.17 20.02 30.27
CA LEU A 309 3.17 20.75 31.09
C LEU A 309 4.08 21.59 30.19
N PRO A 310 3.55 22.59 29.46
CA PRO A 310 4.31 23.31 28.45
C PRO A 310 5.53 24.05 29.01
N GLY A 311 5.46 24.56 30.24
CA GLY A 311 6.59 25.26 30.87
C GLY A 311 7.78 24.35 31.18
N ASP A 312 7.51 23.10 31.60
CA ASP A 312 8.57 22.15 31.98
C ASP A 312 9.24 21.54 30.74
N PHE A 313 8.48 21.36 29.66
CA PHE A 313 8.97 20.72 28.43
C PHE A 313 9.34 21.70 27.31
N GLN A 314 9.24 23.01 27.52
CA GLN A 314 9.59 24.01 26.51
C GLN A 314 11.02 23.81 25.97
N GLY A 315 11.97 23.48 26.85
CA GLY A 315 13.36 23.24 26.45
C GLY A 315 13.54 22.09 25.44
N LEU A 316 12.66 21.08 25.45
CA LEU A 316 12.67 19.98 24.49
C LEU A 316 12.14 20.43 23.13
N VAL A 317 11.05 21.19 23.10
CA VAL A 317 10.49 21.75 21.86
C VAL A 317 11.47 22.70 21.19
N GLU A 318 12.17 23.52 21.98
CA GLU A 318 13.23 24.40 21.49
C GLU A 318 14.45 23.63 20.97
N ALA A 319 14.85 22.53 21.64
CA ALA A 319 15.93 21.68 21.16
C ALA A 319 15.58 21.04 19.81
N LEU A 320 14.34 20.59 19.63
CA LEU A 320 13.84 20.05 18.37
C LEU A 320 13.82 21.11 17.26
N LEU A 321 13.38 22.33 17.56
CA LEU A 321 13.47 23.46 16.63
C LEU A 321 14.93 23.75 16.25
N GLU A 322 15.84 23.68 17.21
CA GLU A 322 17.28 23.87 17.02
C GLU A 322 17.91 22.79 16.13
N CYS A 323 17.48 21.52 16.24
CA CYS A 323 17.82 20.48 15.28
C CYS A 323 17.35 20.85 13.86
N CYS A 324 16.10 21.30 13.71
CA CYS A 324 15.59 21.73 12.39
C CYS A 324 16.38 22.90 11.81
N ALA A 325 16.76 23.88 12.64
CA ALA A 325 17.43 25.10 12.20
C ALA A 325 18.88 24.87 11.75
N ARG A 326 19.56 23.87 12.32
CA ARG A 326 20.97 23.58 12.05
C ARG A 326 21.21 22.48 11.03
N ASP A 327 20.17 21.80 10.57
CA ASP A 327 20.26 20.77 9.55
C ASP A 327 20.38 21.36 8.13
N TRP A 328 21.53 21.92 7.80
CA TRP A 328 21.76 22.55 6.49
C TRP A 328 21.80 21.55 5.33
N GLU A 329 22.20 20.30 5.57
CA GLU A 329 22.16 19.22 4.57
C GLU A 329 20.77 18.63 4.34
N ARG A 330 19.83 18.84 5.27
CA ARG A 330 18.43 18.37 5.21
C ARG A 330 18.25 16.85 5.41
N ASP A 331 19.21 16.23 6.07
CA ASP A 331 19.27 14.78 6.27
C ASP A 331 18.62 14.29 7.57
N ALA A 332 18.49 15.16 8.57
CA ALA A 332 18.02 14.81 9.91
C ALA A 332 16.66 15.42 10.26
N VAL A 333 16.28 16.54 9.64
CA VAL A 333 15.08 17.33 9.98
C VAL A 333 13.80 16.54 9.80
N SER A 334 13.77 15.61 8.82
CA SER A 334 12.63 14.71 8.59
C SER A 334 12.30 13.82 9.78
N LEU A 335 13.28 13.53 10.64
CA LEU A 335 13.07 12.76 11.88
C LEU A 335 12.16 13.50 12.86
N THR A 336 12.06 14.83 12.77
CA THR A 336 11.24 15.65 13.69
C THR A 336 9.78 15.79 13.25
N PHE A 337 9.43 15.38 12.04
CA PHE A 337 8.12 15.69 11.46
C PHE A 337 6.96 15.02 12.20
N ILE A 338 7.13 13.78 12.64
CA ILE A 338 6.10 13.05 13.40
C ILE A 338 5.82 13.78 14.72
N PHE A 339 6.87 14.23 15.42
CA PHE A 339 6.70 15.04 16.62
C PHE A 339 5.86 16.30 16.38
N TRP A 340 6.17 17.09 15.34
CA TRP A 340 5.44 18.34 15.05
C TRP A 340 3.96 18.06 14.73
N TYR A 341 3.70 17.01 13.97
CA TYR A 341 2.36 16.55 13.66
C TYR A 341 1.60 16.15 14.93
N GLU A 342 2.16 15.26 15.74
CA GLU A 342 1.55 14.77 16.99
C GLU A 342 1.30 15.92 17.98
N LEU A 343 2.30 16.80 18.19
CA LEU A 343 2.17 17.94 19.09
C LEU A 343 1.01 18.85 18.66
N LYS A 344 0.90 19.13 17.35
CA LYS A 344 -0.22 19.90 16.81
C LYS A 344 -1.57 19.25 17.14
N GLN A 345 -1.71 17.93 16.99
CA GLN A 345 -2.98 17.24 17.29
C GLN A 345 -3.44 17.51 18.73
N TYR A 346 -2.52 17.57 19.69
CA TYR A 346 -2.85 17.91 21.06
C TYR A 346 -3.14 19.40 21.24
N ILE A 347 -2.23 20.30 20.88
CA ILE A 347 -2.36 21.72 21.23
C ILE A 347 -3.47 22.46 20.47
N THR A 348 -4.01 21.87 19.39
CA THR A 348 -5.23 22.40 18.75
C THR A 348 -6.52 22.09 19.51
N LEU A 349 -6.48 21.23 20.54
CA LEU A 349 -7.62 20.97 21.42
C LEU A 349 -7.74 22.08 22.46
N ASP A 350 -8.97 22.54 22.70
CA ASP A 350 -9.26 23.66 23.64
C ASP A 350 -8.67 23.44 25.04
N ARG A 351 -8.60 22.19 25.51
CA ARG A 351 -8.04 21.84 26.82
C ARG A 351 -6.55 22.16 26.99
N TYR A 352 -5.80 22.34 25.90
CA TYR A 352 -4.36 22.61 25.89
C TYR A 352 -4.04 24.00 25.33
N ASN A 353 -4.97 24.95 25.44
CA ASN A 353 -4.78 26.31 24.93
C ASN A 353 -3.55 27.01 25.52
N ASP A 354 -3.22 26.78 26.80
CA ASP A 354 -2.01 27.35 27.41
C ASP A 354 -0.72 26.86 26.71
N ALA A 355 -0.67 25.57 26.36
CA ALA A 355 0.43 25.01 25.59
C ALA A 355 0.47 25.55 24.15
N ARG A 356 -0.71 25.74 23.54
CA ARG A 356 -0.81 26.38 22.22
C ARG A 356 -0.20 27.78 22.24
N VAL A 357 -0.56 28.61 23.22
CA VAL A 357 -0.02 29.97 23.36
C VAL A 357 1.49 29.95 23.61
N ALA A 358 1.97 29.03 24.45
CA ALA A 358 3.40 28.90 24.75
C ALA A 358 4.23 28.50 23.52
N PHE A 359 3.72 27.58 22.69
CA PHE A 359 4.45 27.05 21.54
C PHE A 359 4.17 27.76 20.22
N GLN A 360 3.16 28.64 20.15
CA GLN A 360 2.86 29.43 18.95
C GLN A 360 4.09 30.15 18.37
N PRO A 361 4.95 30.81 19.17
CA PRO A 361 6.16 31.46 18.64
C PRO A 361 7.18 30.46 18.08
N ILE A 362 7.26 29.26 18.65
CA ILE A 362 8.15 28.19 18.18
C ILE A 362 7.68 27.67 16.82
N PHE A 363 6.38 27.37 16.67
CA PHE A 363 5.80 27.00 15.37
C PHE A 363 5.94 28.13 14.34
N ALA A 364 5.85 29.40 14.75
CA ALA A 364 6.07 30.52 13.84
C ALA A 364 7.52 30.59 13.32
N GLN A 365 8.52 30.25 14.14
CA GLN A 365 9.91 30.11 13.70
C GLN A 365 10.11 28.86 12.84
N LEU A 366 9.41 27.77 13.15
CA LEU A 366 9.42 26.55 12.35
C LEU A 366 8.96 26.82 10.92
N VAL A 367 7.95 27.67 10.71
CA VAL A 367 7.54 28.12 9.37
C VAL A 367 8.71 28.76 8.62
N ASP A 368 9.45 29.66 9.26
CA ASP A 368 10.59 30.34 8.63
C ASP A 368 11.69 29.34 8.24
N ILE A 369 12.00 28.39 9.13
CA ILE A 369 13.00 27.33 8.92
C ILE A 369 12.57 26.40 7.77
N MET A 370 11.32 25.94 7.77
CA MET A 370 10.80 25.04 6.74
C MET A 370 10.80 25.74 5.37
N VAL A 371 10.39 27.01 5.30
CA VAL A 371 10.45 27.76 4.03
C VAL A 371 11.88 27.94 3.55
N LYS A 372 12.85 28.15 4.45
CA LYS A 372 14.26 28.22 4.07
C LYS A 372 14.77 26.89 3.50
N HIS A 373 14.40 25.76 4.10
CA HIS A 373 14.79 24.43 3.61
C HIS A 373 14.14 24.01 2.29
N LEU A 374 13.05 24.68 1.90
CA LEU A 374 12.40 24.47 0.60
C LEU A 374 13.18 25.07 -0.57
N GLU A 375 14.20 25.90 -0.32
CA GLU A 375 15.04 26.49 -1.35
C GLU A 375 15.83 25.43 -2.12
N PHE A 376 15.84 25.57 -3.44
CA PHE A 376 16.72 24.77 -4.28
C PHE A 376 18.19 25.07 -3.95
N PRO A 377 19.10 24.08 -4.12
CA PRO A 377 20.53 24.32 -4.03
C PRO A 377 20.97 25.49 -4.92
N SER A 378 21.90 26.30 -4.41
CA SER A 378 22.57 27.33 -5.22
C SER A 378 23.77 26.69 -5.92
N PRO A 379 24.01 26.94 -7.22
CA PRO A 379 25.20 26.44 -7.89
C PRO A 379 26.45 27.02 -7.20
N GLU A 380 27.32 26.16 -6.67
CA GLU A 380 28.68 26.56 -6.29
C GLU A 380 29.47 26.73 -7.60
N ASP A 381 29.91 27.96 -7.90
CA ASP A 381 30.77 28.30 -9.03
C ASP A 381 30.27 27.92 -10.45
N GLY A 382 29.22 28.60 -10.93
CA GLY A 382 29.06 28.89 -12.36
C GLY A 382 28.72 27.74 -13.32
N GLU A 383 28.46 26.52 -12.84
CA GLU A 383 27.87 25.45 -13.65
C GLU A 383 26.34 25.61 -13.68
N THR A 384 25.83 26.17 -14.77
CA THR A 384 24.50 26.80 -14.82
C THR A 384 23.32 25.94 -15.29
N GLU A 385 23.47 24.63 -15.51
CA GLU A 385 22.36 23.85 -16.11
C GLU A 385 21.81 22.70 -15.27
N ASP A 386 22.56 22.11 -14.33
CA ASP A 386 22.07 20.98 -13.54
C ASP A 386 22.25 21.19 -12.03
N LEU A 387 21.14 21.53 -11.36
CA LEU A 387 21.09 21.80 -9.90
C LEU A 387 21.51 20.59 -9.05
N PHE A 388 21.52 19.38 -9.63
CA PHE A 388 21.85 18.14 -8.95
C PHE A 388 22.99 17.39 -9.65
N SER A 389 23.75 18.06 -10.54
CA SER A 389 24.91 17.47 -11.25
C SER A 389 24.61 16.12 -11.96
N GLY A 390 23.36 15.92 -12.41
CA GLY A 390 22.90 14.71 -13.09
C GLY A 390 22.37 13.61 -12.17
N ASP A 391 22.38 13.83 -10.85
CA ASP A 391 21.85 12.89 -9.85
C ASP A 391 20.33 13.00 -9.73
N ARG A 392 19.64 12.23 -10.57
CA ARG A 392 18.17 12.13 -10.56
C ARG A 392 17.60 11.53 -9.28
N GLU A 393 18.40 10.74 -8.54
CA GLU A 393 17.94 10.17 -7.27
C GLU A 393 17.88 11.26 -6.19
N GLN A 394 18.88 12.13 -6.13
CA GLN A 394 18.87 13.30 -5.25
C GLN A 394 17.76 14.29 -5.60
N GLU A 395 17.52 14.54 -6.89
CA GLU A 395 16.42 15.41 -7.33
C GLU A 395 15.04 14.88 -6.86
N GLU A 396 14.81 13.57 -7.00
CA GLU A 396 13.57 12.94 -6.57
C GLU A 396 13.45 12.88 -5.04
N LYS A 397 14.55 12.60 -4.32
CA LYS A 397 14.59 12.69 -2.85
C LYS A 397 14.24 14.09 -2.37
N PHE A 398 14.81 15.12 -3.01
CA PHE A 398 14.50 16.51 -2.69
C PHE A 398 13.02 16.82 -2.94
N ARG A 399 12.44 16.35 -4.05
CA ARG A 399 11.00 16.53 -4.32
C ARG A 399 10.10 15.90 -3.26
N GLN A 400 10.38 14.65 -2.87
CA GLN A 400 9.62 13.96 -1.83
C GLN A 400 9.75 14.67 -0.48
N PHE A 401 10.96 15.13 -0.17
CA PHE A 401 11.26 15.88 1.03
C PHE A 401 10.48 17.21 1.09
N ARG A 402 10.41 17.98 -0.01
CA ARG A 402 9.61 19.22 -0.08
C ARG A 402 8.12 18.96 0.17
N HIS A 403 7.58 17.83 -0.28
CA HIS A 403 6.20 17.46 0.00
C HIS A 403 5.96 17.22 1.49
N ALA A 404 6.86 16.50 2.16
CA ALA A 404 6.79 16.27 3.61
C ALA A 404 6.90 17.58 4.41
N MET A 405 7.80 18.49 4.03
CA MET A 405 7.87 19.84 4.62
C MET A 405 6.58 20.64 4.39
N GLY A 406 5.96 20.49 3.23
CA GLY A 406 4.66 21.09 2.93
C GLY A 406 3.56 20.62 3.89
N ASP A 407 3.63 19.40 4.40
CA ASP A 407 2.70 18.90 5.43
C ASP A 407 2.98 19.55 6.80
N VAL A 408 4.25 19.68 7.20
CA VAL A 408 4.64 20.41 8.42
C VAL A 408 4.18 21.88 8.37
N LEU A 409 4.26 22.55 7.22
CA LEU A 409 3.76 23.91 7.05
C LEU A 409 2.24 24.01 7.26
N LYS A 410 1.46 23.00 6.84
CA LYS A 410 0.01 22.94 7.12
C LYS A 410 -0.24 22.73 8.61
N ASP A 411 0.56 21.90 9.27
CA ASP A 411 0.47 21.70 10.71
C ASP A 411 0.78 23.01 11.46
N CYS A 412 1.77 23.77 11.02
CA CYS A 412 2.05 25.10 11.55
C CYS A 412 0.87 26.06 11.38
N CYS A 413 0.18 26.05 10.22
CA CYS A 413 -1.02 26.87 10.00
C CYS A 413 -2.13 26.59 11.03
N ALA A 414 -2.30 25.33 11.43
CA ALA A 414 -3.32 24.96 12.41
C ALA A 414 -3.03 25.53 13.81
N VAL A 415 -1.74 25.66 14.17
CA VAL A 415 -1.29 26.18 15.47
C VAL A 415 -1.22 27.70 15.47
N VAL A 416 -0.43 28.26 14.54
CA VAL A 416 -0.12 29.70 14.45
C VAL A 416 -1.32 30.51 13.95
N GLY A 417 -2.05 29.96 12.99
CA GLY A 417 -3.10 30.65 12.26
C GLY A 417 -2.70 30.89 10.80
N VAL A 418 -3.67 30.72 9.90
CA VAL A 418 -3.47 30.81 8.45
C VAL A 418 -2.96 32.20 8.04
N ASN A 419 -3.56 33.28 8.56
CA ASN A 419 -3.20 34.64 8.19
C ASN A 419 -1.74 34.98 8.54
N ASP A 420 -1.26 34.51 9.70
CA ASP A 420 0.12 34.77 10.14
C ASP A 420 1.12 33.98 9.30
N CYS A 421 0.81 32.73 8.96
CA CYS A 421 1.62 31.94 8.03
C CYS A 421 1.66 32.57 6.63
N LEU A 422 0.51 33.00 6.09
CA LEU A 422 0.46 33.69 4.80
C LEU A 422 1.18 35.04 4.83
N ALA A 423 1.11 35.78 5.95
CA ALA A 423 1.82 37.03 6.12
C ALA A 423 3.34 36.84 6.09
N LYS A 424 3.87 35.76 6.69
CA LYS A 424 5.30 35.41 6.58
C LYS A 424 5.72 35.15 5.13
N ILE A 425 4.93 34.38 4.38
CA ILE A 425 5.18 34.14 2.96
C ILE A 425 5.15 35.45 2.16
N TYR A 426 4.14 36.29 2.39
CA TYR A 426 4.02 37.59 1.75
C TYR A 426 5.24 38.48 2.02
N GLN A 427 5.72 38.52 3.26
CA GLN A 427 6.92 39.28 3.63
C GLN A 427 8.17 38.78 2.90
N LEU A 428 8.37 37.47 2.76
CA LEU A 428 9.50 36.91 2.03
C LEU A 428 9.47 37.30 0.54
N ILE A 429 8.29 37.20 -0.09
CA ILE A 429 8.10 37.63 -1.50
C ILE A 429 8.38 39.14 -1.64
N GLN A 430 7.86 39.97 -0.74
CA GLN A 430 8.11 41.41 -0.75
C GLN A 430 9.59 41.76 -0.55
N GLN A 431 10.29 41.05 0.33
CA GLN A 431 11.73 41.26 0.55
C GLN A 431 12.53 40.96 -0.71
N TRP A 432 12.21 39.87 -1.41
CA TRP A 432 12.82 39.56 -2.69
C TRP A 432 12.52 40.64 -3.73
N VAL A 433 11.25 41.05 -3.85
CA VAL A 433 10.83 42.10 -4.79
C VAL A 433 11.57 43.42 -4.54
N ALA A 434 11.68 43.84 -3.27
CA ALA A 434 12.35 45.09 -2.91
C ALA A 434 13.86 45.07 -3.22
N LYS A 435 14.52 43.92 -3.06
CA LYS A 435 15.96 43.78 -3.29
C LYS A 435 16.31 43.59 -4.77
N TYR A 436 15.52 42.79 -5.47
CA TYR A 436 15.98 42.15 -6.71
C TYR A 436 15.07 42.39 -7.92
N ALA A 437 13.80 42.80 -7.76
CA ALA A 437 12.88 42.93 -8.90
C ALA A 437 13.37 43.92 -9.97
N SER A 438 14.06 45.00 -9.56
CA SER A 438 14.63 45.98 -10.50
C SER A 438 15.78 45.43 -11.36
N GLN A 439 16.40 44.33 -10.94
CA GLN A 439 17.49 43.65 -11.63
C GLN A 439 17.01 42.44 -12.43
N SER A 440 15.73 42.06 -12.28
CA SER A 440 15.14 40.91 -12.96
C SER A 440 14.79 41.24 -14.41
N SER A 441 15.16 40.33 -15.31
CA SER A 441 14.70 40.31 -16.69
C SER A 441 14.12 38.93 -17.02
N ASN A 442 13.52 38.77 -18.20
CA ASN A 442 13.06 37.45 -18.68
C ASN A 442 14.22 36.47 -18.92
N GLU A 443 15.47 36.94 -19.00
CA GLU A 443 16.64 36.09 -19.20
C GLU A 443 17.37 35.77 -17.88
N HIS A 444 17.19 36.61 -16.87
CA HIS A 444 17.87 36.45 -15.60
C HIS A 444 16.99 36.89 -14.42
N VAL A 445 16.69 35.93 -13.55
CA VAL A 445 16.02 36.16 -12.27
C VAL A 445 17.04 35.91 -11.15
N PRO A 446 17.58 36.96 -10.53
CA PRO A 446 18.58 36.83 -9.46
C PRO A 446 17.97 36.15 -8.22
N HIS A 447 18.72 35.23 -7.61
CA HIS A 447 18.30 34.50 -6.40
C HIS A 447 16.87 33.94 -6.50
N TRP A 448 16.52 33.37 -7.66
CA TRP A 448 15.16 32.88 -7.93
C TRP A 448 14.71 31.82 -6.91
N GLN A 449 15.64 31.10 -6.27
CA GLN A 449 15.38 30.14 -5.21
C GLN A 449 14.70 30.78 -4.00
N GLU A 450 15.13 31.99 -3.61
CA GLU A 450 14.53 32.76 -2.51
C GLU A 450 13.09 33.22 -2.83
N LEU A 451 12.72 33.29 -4.11
CA LEU A 451 11.37 33.60 -4.56
C LEU A 451 10.52 32.34 -4.75
N GLU A 452 11.10 31.25 -5.26
CA GLU A 452 10.39 30.00 -5.53
C GLU A 452 9.95 29.30 -4.24
N ALA A 453 10.82 29.24 -3.22
CA ALA A 453 10.53 28.57 -1.96
C ALA A 453 9.28 29.11 -1.24
N PRO A 454 9.08 30.43 -1.06
CA PRO A 454 7.83 30.95 -0.47
C PRO A 454 6.61 30.70 -1.36
N LEU A 455 6.73 30.66 -2.69
CA LEU A 455 5.62 30.27 -3.58
C LEU A 455 5.27 28.78 -3.44
N PHE A 456 6.26 27.93 -3.19
CA PHE A 456 6.03 26.54 -2.82
C PHE A 456 5.31 26.42 -1.48
N GLY A 457 5.78 27.14 -0.47
CA GLY A 457 5.12 27.22 0.84
C GLY A 457 3.66 27.69 0.71
N LEU A 458 3.41 28.72 -0.11
CA LEU A 458 2.06 29.21 -0.41
C LEU A 458 1.17 28.09 -0.98
N ARG A 459 1.61 27.44 -2.06
CA ARG A 459 0.88 26.32 -2.67
C ARG A 459 0.63 25.18 -1.68
N ALA A 460 1.64 24.80 -0.90
CA ALA A 460 1.54 23.72 0.06
C ALA A 460 0.46 24.01 1.12
N MET A 461 0.44 25.23 1.65
CA MET A 461 -0.52 25.67 2.66
C MET A 461 -1.92 25.95 2.10
N GLY A 462 -2.11 26.05 0.79
CA GLY A 462 -3.40 26.43 0.18
C GLY A 462 -4.59 25.56 0.58
N ARG A 463 -4.38 24.30 1.04
CA ARG A 463 -5.46 23.47 1.65
C ARG A 463 -6.05 24.06 2.93
N MET A 464 -5.27 24.83 3.66
CA MET A 464 -5.64 25.37 4.97
C MET A 464 -6.38 26.71 4.87
N VAL A 465 -6.39 27.32 3.68
CA VAL A 465 -6.92 28.66 3.48
C VAL A 465 -8.40 28.59 3.10
N ASP A 466 -9.22 29.33 3.84
CA ASP A 466 -10.65 29.45 3.54
C ASP A 466 -10.87 30.29 2.25
N PRO A 467 -11.77 29.89 1.34
CA PRO A 467 -12.10 30.68 0.15
C PRO A 467 -12.59 32.12 0.40
N LEU A 468 -12.92 32.47 1.64
CA LEU A 468 -13.33 33.82 2.07
C LEU A 468 -12.17 34.67 2.64
N GLU A 469 -10.96 34.12 2.79
CA GLU A 469 -9.78 34.85 3.28
C GLU A 469 -9.42 35.97 2.30
N SER A 470 -9.61 37.24 2.67
CA SER A 470 -9.43 38.37 1.76
C SER A 470 -8.45 39.43 2.28
N THR A 471 -7.77 39.15 3.40
CA THR A 471 -6.81 40.05 4.04
C THR A 471 -5.44 39.96 3.37
N ILE A 472 -4.93 38.74 3.22
CA ILE A 472 -3.58 38.49 2.69
C ILE A 472 -3.64 38.06 1.22
N LEU A 473 -4.55 37.14 0.84
CA LEU A 473 -4.67 36.67 -0.54
C LEU A 473 -5.01 37.80 -1.53
N GLY A 474 -5.84 38.77 -1.12
CA GLY A 474 -6.14 39.95 -1.93
C GLY A 474 -4.91 40.78 -2.33
N GLN A 475 -3.83 40.68 -1.55
CA GLN A 475 -2.54 41.33 -1.84
C GLN A 475 -1.55 40.39 -2.53
N LEU A 476 -1.59 39.09 -2.22
CA LEU A 476 -0.70 38.07 -2.81
C LEU A 476 -1.03 37.77 -4.28
N ILE A 477 -2.29 37.54 -4.62
CA ILE A 477 -2.69 37.12 -5.98
C ILE A 477 -2.26 38.14 -7.05
N PRO A 478 -2.44 39.47 -6.86
CA PRO A 478 -1.94 40.46 -7.81
C PRO A 478 -0.41 40.46 -7.97
N LEU A 479 0.34 40.09 -6.93
CA LEU A 479 1.80 39.96 -7.01
C LEU A 479 2.20 38.70 -7.80
N ILE A 480 1.48 37.59 -7.61
CA ILE A 480 1.80 36.31 -8.27
C ILE A 480 1.71 36.42 -9.79
N VAL A 481 0.71 37.15 -10.31
CA VAL A 481 0.56 37.35 -11.76
C VAL A 481 1.61 38.30 -12.37
N GLN A 482 2.44 38.93 -11.55
CA GLN A 482 3.54 39.82 -11.97
C GLN A 482 4.93 39.18 -11.82
N ILE A 483 4.98 37.92 -11.38
CA ILE A 483 6.23 37.19 -11.16
C ILE A 483 7.00 37.01 -12.48
N PRO A 484 8.34 37.17 -12.47
CA PRO A 484 9.17 37.10 -13.66
C PRO A 484 9.23 35.70 -14.28
N ASP A 485 9.70 35.65 -15.51
CA ASP A 485 9.76 34.44 -16.33
C ASP A 485 11.05 33.65 -16.04
N GLN A 486 11.00 32.78 -15.03
CA GLN A 486 12.00 31.73 -14.79
C GLN A 486 11.25 30.41 -14.61
N GLU A 487 11.74 29.33 -15.20
CA GLU A 487 11.01 28.06 -15.31
C GLU A 487 10.39 27.54 -14.00
N LYS A 488 11.19 27.38 -12.93
CA LYS A 488 10.75 26.81 -11.65
C LYS A 488 9.84 27.79 -10.88
N VAL A 489 10.15 29.09 -10.91
CA VAL A 489 9.33 30.14 -10.32
C VAL A 489 7.98 30.23 -11.03
N ARG A 490 7.97 30.22 -12.37
CA ARG A 490 6.78 30.31 -13.22
C ARG A 490 5.87 29.11 -12.99
N PHE A 491 6.44 27.91 -13.00
CA PHE A 491 5.74 26.67 -12.65
C PHE A 491 5.06 26.80 -11.28
N GLN A 492 5.81 27.25 -10.28
CA GLN A 492 5.32 27.30 -8.90
C GLN A 492 4.28 28.41 -8.68
N ALA A 493 4.39 29.54 -9.39
CA ALA A 493 3.39 30.59 -9.42
C ALA A 493 2.06 30.10 -10.02
N ILE A 494 2.10 29.43 -11.18
CA ILE A 494 0.90 28.87 -11.84
C ILE A 494 0.25 27.81 -10.94
N MET A 495 1.05 26.92 -10.35
CA MET A 495 0.55 25.89 -9.44
C MET A 495 -0.01 26.47 -8.13
N ALA A 496 0.50 27.60 -7.66
CA ALA A 496 -0.11 28.32 -6.54
C ALA A 496 -1.48 28.88 -6.93
N LEU A 497 -1.61 29.57 -8.08
CA LEU A 497 -2.91 30.06 -8.56
C LEU A 497 -3.94 28.93 -8.73
N ALA A 498 -3.50 27.79 -9.27
CA ALA A 498 -4.31 26.58 -9.41
C ALA A 498 -4.88 26.07 -8.07
N ARG A 499 -4.26 26.40 -6.94
CA ARG A 499 -4.72 26.00 -5.60
C ARG A 499 -5.78 26.94 -5.03
N TYR A 500 -5.89 28.17 -5.54
CA TYR A 500 -6.78 29.22 -5.05
C TYR A 500 -7.89 29.59 -6.05
N THR A 501 -8.28 28.65 -6.91
CA THR A 501 -9.35 28.84 -7.89
C THR A 501 -10.73 28.99 -7.24
N GLU A 502 -11.01 28.29 -6.14
CA GLU A 502 -12.22 28.49 -5.33
C GLU A 502 -12.30 29.91 -4.75
N TRP A 503 -11.17 30.45 -4.27
CA TRP A 503 -11.10 31.84 -3.82
C TRP A 503 -11.34 32.82 -4.98
N THR A 504 -10.78 32.53 -6.15
CA THR A 504 -10.94 33.33 -7.38
C THR A 504 -12.40 33.36 -7.83
N ALA A 505 -13.14 32.26 -7.69
CA ALA A 505 -14.57 32.21 -8.00
C ALA A 505 -15.40 33.19 -7.16
N ASN A 506 -14.96 33.49 -5.92
CA ASN A 506 -15.57 34.50 -5.04
C ASN A 506 -15.05 35.93 -5.31
N HIS A 507 -13.97 36.10 -6.09
CA HIS A 507 -13.34 37.40 -6.39
C HIS A 507 -13.15 37.60 -7.90
N PRO A 508 -14.24 37.81 -8.68
CA PRO A 508 -14.21 37.81 -10.14
C PRO A 508 -13.27 38.84 -10.77
N ASP A 509 -13.01 39.96 -10.09
CA ASP A 509 -12.14 41.05 -10.56
C ASP A 509 -10.69 40.58 -10.81
N THR A 510 -10.28 39.47 -10.19
CA THR A 510 -8.92 38.92 -10.32
C THR A 510 -8.82 37.85 -11.42
N LEU A 511 -9.95 37.34 -11.92
CA LEU A 511 -9.99 36.19 -12.84
C LEU A 511 -9.30 36.46 -14.17
N GLU A 512 -9.52 37.63 -14.78
CA GLU A 512 -8.97 37.95 -16.10
C GLU A 512 -7.43 37.95 -16.08
N ALA A 513 -6.83 38.58 -15.07
CA ALA A 513 -5.37 38.62 -14.91
C ALA A 513 -4.78 37.22 -14.69
N GLN A 514 -5.40 36.42 -13.83
CA GLN A 514 -4.98 35.04 -13.57
C GLN A 514 -5.13 34.15 -14.80
N LEU A 515 -6.26 34.23 -15.51
CA LEU A 515 -6.51 33.44 -16.72
C LEU A 515 -5.51 33.79 -17.82
N ASN A 516 -5.24 35.07 -18.06
CA ASN A 516 -4.24 35.51 -19.03
C ASN A 516 -2.83 35.02 -18.65
N TYR A 517 -2.49 35.06 -17.36
CA TYR A 517 -1.22 34.56 -16.85
C TYR A 517 -1.07 33.03 -17.08
N VAL A 518 -2.12 32.25 -16.79
CA VAL A 518 -2.16 30.80 -17.04
C VAL A 518 -2.11 30.49 -18.54
N ILE A 519 -2.88 31.20 -19.38
CA ILE A 519 -2.89 31.02 -20.84
C ILE A 519 -1.50 31.32 -21.44
N SER A 520 -0.81 32.34 -20.95
CA SER A 520 0.55 32.64 -21.42
C SER A 520 1.55 31.53 -21.12
N GLY A 521 1.34 30.74 -20.05
CA GLY A 521 2.16 29.58 -19.70
C GLY A 521 2.13 28.44 -20.74
N PHE A 522 1.09 28.34 -21.57
CA PHE A 522 1.02 27.37 -22.67
C PHE A 522 2.03 27.64 -23.79
N HIS A 523 2.59 28.85 -23.86
CA HIS A 523 3.59 29.25 -24.85
C HIS A 523 5.02 29.19 -24.30
N HIS A 524 5.20 28.73 -23.07
CA HIS A 524 6.51 28.62 -22.43
C HIS A 524 7.33 27.46 -23.04
N SER A 525 8.66 27.60 -23.04
CA SER A 525 9.59 26.59 -23.60
C SER A 525 9.61 25.28 -22.80
N SER A 526 9.55 25.39 -21.47
CA SER A 526 9.47 24.23 -20.56
C SER A 526 8.11 23.54 -20.61
N GLN A 527 8.14 22.23 -20.82
CA GLN A 527 6.97 21.36 -20.79
C GLN A 527 6.34 21.27 -19.40
N GLU A 528 7.11 21.42 -18.32
CA GLU A 528 6.57 21.40 -16.95
C GLU A 528 5.60 22.56 -16.72
N VAL A 529 5.96 23.75 -17.22
CA VAL A 529 5.12 24.96 -17.14
C VAL A 529 3.85 24.79 -17.98
N VAL A 530 3.93 24.20 -19.16
CA VAL A 530 2.77 23.91 -20.01
C VAL A 530 1.80 22.94 -19.31
N GLN A 531 2.32 21.88 -18.69
CA GLN A 531 1.51 20.92 -17.93
C GLN A 531 0.86 21.57 -16.70
N ALA A 532 1.62 22.39 -15.94
CA ALA A 532 1.05 23.17 -14.83
C ALA A 532 -0.05 24.13 -15.30
N SER A 533 0.11 24.71 -16.49
CA SER A 533 -0.89 25.62 -17.08
C SER A 533 -2.17 24.88 -17.48
N ALA A 534 -2.05 23.66 -18.03
CA ALA A 534 -3.18 22.79 -18.33
C ALA A 534 -3.99 22.45 -17.07
N LEU A 535 -3.30 22.04 -16.01
CA LEU A 535 -3.92 21.74 -14.73
C LEU A 535 -4.55 22.98 -14.05
N ALA A 536 -3.87 24.12 -14.08
CA ALA A 536 -4.43 25.38 -13.57
C ALA A 536 -5.68 25.80 -14.36
N PHE A 537 -5.65 25.65 -15.69
CA PHE A 537 -6.78 25.93 -16.55
C PHE A 537 -7.96 25.00 -16.27
N LYS A 538 -7.72 23.70 -16.00
CA LYS A 538 -8.76 22.78 -15.54
C LYS A 538 -9.49 23.33 -14.31
N PHE A 539 -8.76 23.68 -13.25
CA PHE A 539 -9.36 24.17 -12.00
C PHE A 539 -10.07 25.51 -12.17
N LEU A 540 -9.52 26.43 -12.96
CA LEU A 540 -10.20 27.67 -13.31
C LEU A 540 -11.50 27.38 -14.09
N GLY A 541 -11.45 26.44 -15.03
CA GLY A 541 -12.60 26.00 -15.81
C GLY A 541 -13.71 25.40 -14.93
N THR A 542 -13.37 24.56 -13.95
CA THR A 542 -14.34 23.91 -13.07
C THR A 542 -14.93 24.86 -12.03
N ASP A 543 -14.09 25.63 -11.35
CA ASP A 543 -14.51 26.43 -10.20
C ASP A 543 -15.12 27.77 -10.64
N CYS A 544 -14.61 28.34 -11.75
CA CYS A 544 -15.09 29.59 -12.32
C CYS A 544 -16.03 29.38 -13.53
N GLN A 545 -16.57 28.17 -13.75
CA GLN A 545 -17.41 27.83 -14.92
C GLN A 545 -18.53 28.84 -15.21
N LYS A 546 -19.21 29.34 -14.16
CA LYS A 546 -20.30 30.32 -14.29
C LYS A 546 -19.81 31.68 -14.78
N LEU A 547 -18.62 32.10 -14.37
CA LEU A 547 -17.99 33.36 -14.78
C LEU A 547 -17.46 33.26 -16.22
N LEU A 548 -17.01 32.07 -16.61
CA LEU A 548 -16.47 31.80 -17.95
C LEU A 548 -17.55 31.49 -19.00
N GLY A 549 -18.81 31.25 -18.60
CA GLY A 549 -19.90 30.89 -19.51
C GLY A 549 -20.16 31.87 -20.65
N GLY A 550 -19.81 33.15 -20.49
CA GLY A 550 -19.92 34.16 -21.55
C GLY A 550 -18.83 34.08 -22.64
N HIS A 551 -17.78 33.30 -22.42
CA HIS A 551 -16.53 33.33 -23.19
C HIS A 551 -16.33 32.08 -24.08
N ILE A 552 -17.38 31.29 -24.33
CA ILE A 552 -17.32 30.00 -25.06
C ILE A 552 -16.56 30.10 -26.39
N THR A 553 -16.81 31.13 -27.21
CA THR A 553 -16.15 31.26 -28.52
C THR A 553 -14.65 31.49 -28.39
N GLN A 554 -14.21 32.27 -27.39
CA GLN A 554 -12.80 32.51 -27.12
C GLN A 554 -12.13 31.25 -26.58
N LEU A 555 -12.80 30.53 -25.67
CA LEU A 555 -12.33 29.26 -25.13
C LEU A 555 -12.19 28.19 -26.21
N HIS A 556 -13.13 28.12 -27.16
CA HIS A 556 -13.02 27.22 -28.31
C HIS A 556 -11.82 27.56 -29.20
N ALA A 557 -11.62 28.84 -29.53
CA ALA A 557 -10.46 29.27 -30.32
C ALA A 557 -9.13 28.94 -29.61
N PHE A 558 -9.09 29.12 -28.28
CA PHE A 558 -7.95 28.71 -27.47
C PHE A 558 -7.75 27.18 -27.50
N PHE A 559 -8.79 26.41 -27.21
CA PHE A 559 -8.78 24.94 -27.19
C PHE A 559 -8.21 24.35 -28.48
N GLU A 560 -8.73 24.78 -29.64
CA GLU A 560 -8.25 24.35 -30.96
C GLU A 560 -6.79 24.73 -31.22
N SER A 561 -6.31 25.85 -30.66
CA SER A 561 -4.93 26.32 -30.88
C SER A 561 -3.88 25.55 -30.08
N VAL A 562 -4.28 24.91 -28.97
CA VAL A 562 -3.37 24.24 -28.02
C VAL A 562 -3.49 22.72 -28.04
N LEU A 563 -4.67 22.14 -28.29
CA LEU A 563 -4.95 20.72 -28.05
C LEU A 563 -3.91 19.79 -28.69
N ASP A 564 -3.59 20.00 -29.98
CA ASP A 564 -2.68 19.13 -30.74
C ASP A 564 -1.19 19.25 -30.31
N LYS A 565 -0.85 20.25 -29.49
CA LYS A 565 0.52 20.48 -28.96
C LYS A 565 0.74 19.89 -27.57
N LEU A 566 -0.33 19.47 -26.90
CA LEU A 566 -0.30 19.00 -25.52
C LEU A 566 -0.05 17.49 -25.46
N LYS A 567 0.55 17.05 -24.34
CA LYS A 567 0.61 15.63 -23.98
C LYS A 567 -0.78 15.12 -23.59
N PRO A 568 -1.08 13.81 -23.71
CA PRO A 568 -2.41 13.26 -23.46
C PRO A 568 -3.04 13.68 -22.13
N THR A 569 -2.30 13.62 -21.02
CA THR A 569 -2.81 14.06 -19.70
C THR A 569 -3.24 15.52 -19.69
N SER A 570 -2.47 16.41 -20.33
CA SER A 570 -2.81 17.83 -20.40
C SER A 570 -3.93 18.11 -21.40
N GLN A 571 -4.09 17.27 -22.43
CA GLN A 571 -5.28 17.32 -23.30
C GLN A 571 -6.55 17.01 -22.49
N GLU A 572 -6.50 15.97 -21.64
CA GLU A 572 -7.61 15.61 -20.75
C GLU A 572 -7.95 16.75 -19.78
N GLU A 573 -6.94 17.34 -19.12
CA GLU A 573 -7.13 18.45 -18.17
C GLU A 573 -7.79 19.68 -18.83
N VAL A 574 -7.28 20.12 -19.99
CA VAL A 574 -7.86 21.26 -20.70
C VAL A 574 -9.27 20.93 -21.20
N THR A 575 -9.50 19.70 -21.66
CA THR A 575 -10.82 19.21 -22.09
C THR A 575 -11.83 19.25 -20.95
N GLU A 576 -11.44 18.82 -19.75
CA GLU A 576 -12.30 18.88 -18.56
C GLU A 576 -12.65 20.33 -18.19
N GLY A 577 -11.66 21.23 -18.25
CA GLY A 577 -11.87 22.67 -18.02
C GLY A 577 -12.89 23.28 -18.97
N VAL A 578 -12.80 23.01 -20.28
CA VAL A 578 -13.79 23.53 -21.25
C VAL A 578 -15.15 22.83 -21.13
N ALA A 579 -15.17 21.53 -20.85
CA ALA A 579 -16.41 20.76 -20.68
C ALA A 579 -17.21 21.28 -19.48
N ALA A 580 -16.55 21.68 -18.39
CA ALA A 580 -17.21 22.30 -17.23
C ALA A 580 -17.92 23.61 -17.63
N VAL A 581 -17.27 24.47 -18.41
CA VAL A 581 -17.89 25.71 -18.91
C VAL A 581 -19.06 25.43 -19.87
N VAL A 582 -18.98 24.37 -20.68
CA VAL A 582 -20.10 23.92 -21.54
C VAL A 582 -21.28 23.43 -20.70
N SER A 583 -21.02 22.75 -19.57
CA SER A 583 -22.05 22.19 -18.69
C SER A 583 -23.01 23.24 -18.09
N VAL A 584 -22.55 24.49 -17.96
CA VAL A 584 -23.33 25.60 -17.40
C VAL A 584 -23.98 26.51 -18.45
N GLN A 585 -23.89 26.16 -19.74
CA GLN A 585 -24.62 26.90 -20.79
C GLN A 585 -26.14 26.76 -20.60
N PRO A 586 -26.93 27.74 -21.09
CA PRO A 586 -28.39 27.59 -21.14
C PRO A 586 -28.79 26.33 -21.92
N HIS A 587 -29.81 25.60 -21.47
CA HIS A 587 -30.20 24.30 -22.03
C HIS A 587 -30.35 24.29 -23.56
N GLU A 588 -30.90 25.37 -24.13
CA GLU A 588 -31.08 25.57 -25.57
C GLU A 588 -29.76 25.62 -26.35
N LYS A 589 -28.67 26.06 -25.72
CA LYS A 589 -27.33 26.22 -26.32
C LYS A 589 -26.37 25.10 -26.00
N ILE A 590 -26.71 24.20 -25.07
CA ILE A 590 -25.83 23.09 -24.67
C ILE A 590 -25.53 22.22 -25.88
N TYR A 591 -26.54 21.83 -26.68
CA TYR A 591 -26.31 21.00 -27.87
C TYR A 591 -25.34 21.66 -28.87
N ASP A 592 -25.56 22.93 -29.20
CA ASP A 592 -24.70 23.65 -30.14
C ASP A 592 -23.26 23.81 -29.61
N SER A 593 -23.12 24.10 -28.32
CA SER A 593 -21.80 24.25 -27.67
C SER A 593 -21.09 22.90 -27.56
N TYR A 594 -21.81 21.84 -27.20
CA TYR A 594 -21.28 20.47 -27.14
C TYR A 594 -20.75 20.05 -28.51
N LYS A 595 -21.54 20.28 -29.56
CA LYS A 595 -21.17 19.99 -30.94
C LYS A 595 -19.97 20.81 -31.41
N MET A 596 -19.91 22.10 -31.05
CA MET A 596 -18.80 22.99 -31.36
C MET A 596 -17.44 22.43 -30.94
N PHE A 597 -17.34 21.85 -29.73
CA PHE A 597 -16.09 21.26 -29.24
C PHE A 597 -15.89 19.80 -29.66
N CYS A 598 -16.95 18.99 -29.71
CA CYS A 598 -16.81 17.55 -29.93
C CYS A 598 -16.68 17.16 -31.41
N ASP A 599 -17.27 17.89 -32.35
CA ASP A 599 -17.17 17.57 -33.78
C ASP A 599 -15.72 17.65 -34.31
N PRO A 600 -14.91 18.68 -33.97
CA PRO A 600 -13.49 18.69 -34.31
C PRO A 600 -12.73 17.49 -33.74
N ILE A 601 -13.01 17.09 -32.51
CA ILE A 601 -12.39 15.92 -31.87
C ILE A 601 -12.81 14.63 -32.61
N MET A 602 -14.09 14.46 -32.95
CA MET A 602 -14.56 13.32 -33.72
C MET A 602 -13.94 13.26 -35.12
N ALA A 603 -13.72 14.40 -35.77
CA ALA A 603 -13.00 14.48 -37.04
C ALA A 603 -11.53 14.04 -36.89
N ARG A 604 -10.84 14.46 -35.81
CA ARG A 604 -9.48 13.99 -35.46
C ARG A 604 -9.48 12.47 -35.26
N ILE A 605 -10.40 11.92 -34.46
CA ILE A 605 -10.54 10.48 -34.20
C ILE A 605 -10.71 9.71 -35.51
N MET A 606 -11.60 10.14 -36.40
CA MET A 606 -11.82 9.47 -37.68
C MET A 606 -10.60 9.51 -38.60
N ASN A 607 -9.88 10.65 -38.63
CA ASN A 607 -8.64 10.76 -39.38
C ASN A 607 -7.56 9.81 -38.84
N LEU A 608 -7.36 9.80 -37.52
CA LEU A 608 -6.42 8.90 -36.85
C LEU A 608 -6.79 7.43 -37.09
N ALA A 609 -8.07 7.08 -36.95
CA ALA A 609 -8.56 5.71 -37.15
C ALA A 609 -8.34 5.22 -38.58
N ASN A 610 -8.56 6.07 -39.59
CA ASN A 610 -8.32 5.69 -40.99
C ASN A 610 -6.83 5.48 -41.32
N ASN A 611 -5.92 6.07 -40.52
CA ASN A 611 -4.48 6.01 -40.72
C ASN A 611 -3.74 5.09 -39.74
N ALA A 612 -4.43 4.55 -38.72
CA ALA A 612 -3.84 3.70 -37.69
C ALA A 612 -3.46 2.33 -38.26
N GLN A 613 -2.15 2.10 -38.45
CA GLN A 613 -1.60 0.83 -38.93
C GLN A 613 -0.83 0.04 -37.85
N ASN A 614 -0.46 0.70 -36.75
CA ASN A 614 0.35 0.14 -35.67
C ASN A 614 -0.30 0.43 -34.29
N GLU A 615 0.25 -0.18 -33.24
CA GLU A 615 -0.23 0.01 -31.86
C GLU A 615 -0.18 1.48 -31.40
N GLU A 616 0.84 2.23 -31.81
CA GLU A 616 0.98 3.66 -31.46
C GLU A 616 -0.16 4.50 -32.06
N GLY A 617 -0.49 4.27 -33.32
CA GLY A 617 -1.65 4.90 -33.97
C GLY A 617 -2.96 4.50 -33.31
N GLN A 618 -3.11 3.24 -32.89
CA GLN A 618 -4.30 2.79 -32.16
C GLN A 618 -4.42 3.44 -30.78
N ARG A 619 -3.30 3.62 -30.05
CA ARG A 619 -3.28 4.37 -28.80
C ARG A 619 -3.65 5.83 -29.00
N ALA A 620 -3.15 6.48 -30.06
CA ALA A 620 -3.53 7.86 -30.37
C ALA A 620 -5.06 8.00 -30.62
N VAL A 621 -5.68 7.04 -31.31
CA VAL A 621 -7.15 6.98 -31.46
C VAL A 621 -7.84 6.84 -30.10
N ALA A 622 -7.34 5.92 -29.26
CA ALA A 622 -7.87 5.66 -27.93
C ALA A 622 -7.79 6.91 -27.01
N ASP A 623 -6.66 7.61 -27.02
CA ASP A 623 -6.44 8.83 -26.23
C ASP A 623 -7.40 9.95 -26.65
N HIS A 624 -7.66 10.12 -27.96
CA HIS A 624 -8.64 11.11 -28.43
C HIS A 624 -10.09 10.73 -28.10
N LEU A 625 -10.43 9.43 -28.11
CA LEU A 625 -11.74 8.94 -27.64
C LEU A 625 -11.98 9.25 -26.15
N GLN A 626 -10.93 9.28 -25.34
CA GLN A 626 -11.03 9.68 -23.94
C GLN A 626 -11.51 11.14 -23.80
N LEU A 627 -11.13 12.03 -24.70
CA LEU A 627 -11.59 13.43 -24.68
C LEU A 627 -13.11 13.55 -24.85
N ILE A 628 -13.70 12.75 -25.75
CA ILE A 628 -15.16 12.66 -25.91
C ILE A 628 -15.82 12.11 -24.64
N THR A 629 -15.18 11.12 -24.01
CA THR A 629 -15.67 10.55 -22.75
C THR A 629 -15.72 11.60 -21.65
N ILE A 630 -14.74 12.50 -21.56
CA ILE A 630 -14.74 13.60 -20.58
C ILE A 630 -15.94 14.51 -20.77
N PHE A 631 -16.26 14.90 -22.01
CA PHE A 631 -17.47 15.68 -22.28
C PHE A 631 -18.75 14.95 -21.83
N VAL A 632 -18.84 13.65 -22.08
CA VAL A 632 -19.99 12.83 -21.66
C VAL A 632 -20.14 12.80 -20.13
N GLN A 633 -19.03 12.76 -19.40
CA GLN A 633 -19.03 12.71 -17.94
C GLN A 633 -19.35 14.06 -17.29
N VAL A 634 -18.88 15.15 -17.89
CA VAL A 634 -18.95 16.50 -17.29
C VAL A 634 -20.23 17.25 -17.71
N VAL A 635 -20.66 17.11 -18.95
CA VAL A 635 -21.82 17.85 -19.47
C VAL A 635 -23.12 17.07 -19.20
N THR A 636 -23.57 17.13 -17.96
CA THR A 636 -24.80 16.47 -17.49
C THR A 636 -25.90 17.49 -17.18
N PRO A 637 -26.68 17.95 -18.18
CA PRO A 637 -27.75 18.93 -17.95
C PRO A 637 -28.84 18.37 -17.04
N ILE A 638 -29.31 19.19 -16.08
CA ILE A 638 -30.42 18.83 -15.19
C ILE A 638 -31.72 19.25 -15.88
N LEU A 639 -32.53 18.28 -16.28
CA LEU A 639 -33.74 18.49 -17.08
C LEU A 639 -35.01 18.11 -16.32
N ALA A 640 -36.15 18.69 -16.71
CA ALA A 640 -37.44 18.24 -16.19
C ALA A 640 -37.84 16.88 -16.80
N PRO A 641 -38.67 16.07 -16.11
CA PRO A 641 -39.13 14.78 -16.65
C PRO A 641 -39.82 14.93 -18.01
N GLY A 642 -39.34 14.20 -19.01
CA GLY A 642 -39.91 14.17 -20.37
C GLY A 642 -39.32 15.18 -21.36
N GLU A 643 -38.38 16.04 -20.94
CA GLU A 643 -37.62 16.89 -21.88
C GLU A 643 -36.54 16.09 -22.61
N GLU A 644 -36.30 16.43 -23.88
CA GLU A 644 -35.23 15.82 -24.67
C GLU A 644 -33.86 16.25 -24.12
N ASN A 645 -32.99 15.29 -23.83
CA ASN A 645 -31.66 15.60 -23.34
C ASN A 645 -30.72 16.02 -24.50
N PRO A 646 -30.22 17.28 -24.52
CA PRO A 646 -29.40 17.78 -25.61
C PRO A 646 -28.08 17.02 -25.75
N ALA A 647 -27.53 16.48 -24.65
CA ALA A 647 -26.31 15.68 -24.68
C ALA A 647 -26.57 14.26 -25.21
N VAL A 648 -27.73 13.66 -24.89
CA VAL A 648 -28.16 12.38 -25.48
C VAL A 648 -28.42 12.52 -26.97
N LYS A 649 -29.01 13.63 -27.40
CA LYS A 649 -29.18 13.95 -28.83
C LYS A 649 -27.84 13.91 -29.57
N TYR A 650 -26.80 14.53 -29.01
CA TYR A 650 -25.45 14.43 -29.59
C TYR A 650 -24.89 12.99 -29.55
N CYS A 651 -25.09 12.26 -28.45
CA CYS A 651 -24.68 10.85 -28.34
C CYS A 651 -25.27 9.99 -29.47
N SER A 652 -26.50 10.29 -29.93
CA SER A 652 -27.13 9.60 -31.05
C SER A 652 -26.38 9.74 -32.38
N GLU A 653 -25.67 10.87 -32.59
CA GLU A 653 -24.89 11.12 -33.80
C GLU A 653 -23.56 10.37 -33.79
N ILE A 654 -22.90 10.29 -32.63
CA ILE A 654 -21.56 9.70 -32.50
C ILE A 654 -21.59 8.19 -32.26
N LEU A 655 -22.69 7.62 -31.77
CA LEU A 655 -22.80 6.19 -31.48
C LEU A 655 -22.51 5.31 -32.72
N PRO A 656 -23.12 5.55 -33.92
CA PRO A 656 -22.82 4.75 -35.11
C PRO A 656 -21.35 4.83 -35.54
N ILE A 657 -20.70 5.97 -35.30
CA ILE A 657 -19.28 6.18 -35.60
C ILE A 657 -18.43 5.30 -34.67
N MET A 658 -18.71 5.32 -33.37
CA MET A 658 -18.03 4.46 -32.39
C MET A 658 -18.23 2.97 -32.66
N THR A 659 -19.44 2.55 -33.05
CA THR A 659 -19.71 1.16 -33.45
C THR A 659 -18.87 0.76 -34.67
N THR A 660 -18.72 1.67 -35.65
CA THR A 660 -17.87 1.42 -36.83
C THR A 660 -16.40 1.26 -36.43
N ILE A 661 -15.89 2.10 -35.51
CA ILE A 661 -14.52 2.00 -34.98
C ILE A 661 -14.32 0.64 -34.30
N VAL A 662 -15.23 0.22 -33.41
CA VAL A 662 -15.16 -1.10 -32.73
C VAL A 662 -15.07 -2.25 -33.72
N MET A 663 -15.89 -2.24 -34.78
CA MET A 663 -15.91 -3.32 -35.78
C MET A 663 -14.66 -3.35 -36.67
N ASN A 664 -14.02 -2.20 -36.88
CA ASN A 664 -12.76 -2.12 -37.63
C ASN A 664 -11.54 -2.49 -36.78
N PHE A 665 -11.62 -2.36 -35.46
CA PHE A 665 -10.49 -2.54 -34.52
C PHE A 665 -10.75 -3.63 -33.47
N THR A 666 -11.30 -4.77 -33.88
CA THR A 666 -11.71 -5.87 -32.97
C THR A 666 -10.56 -6.54 -32.20
N SER A 667 -9.31 -6.28 -32.57
CA SER A 667 -8.11 -6.81 -31.90
C SER A 667 -7.35 -5.76 -31.08
N SER A 668 -7.82 -4.52 -31.06
CA SER A 668 -7.13 -3.40 -30.40
C SER A 668 -7.76 -3.10 -29.05
N THR A 669 -7.32 -3.80 -28.00
CA THR A 669 -7.78 -3.61 -26.62
C THR A 669 -7.83 -2.13 -26.19
N PRO A 670 -6.82 -1.27 -26.45
CA PRO A 670 -6.87 0.14 -26.05
C PRO A 670 -8.06 0.93 -26.61
N ILE A 671 -8.41 0.70 -27.89
CA ILE A 671 -9.55 1.37 -28.54
C ILE A 671 -10.85 0.82 -27.96
N LEU A 672 -10.96 -0.50 -27.85
CA LEU A 672 -12.17 -1.17 -27.38
C LEU A 672 -12.50 -0.74 -25.95
N GLU A 673 -11.51 -0.67 -25.06
CA GLU A 673 -11.67 -0.16 -23.71
C GLU A 673 -12.19 1.28 -23.68
N ARG A 674 -11.60 2.19 -24.47
CA ARG A 674 -12.01 3.61 -24.48
C ARG A 674 -13.40 3.80 -25.06
N VAL A 675 -13.79 3.04 -26.09
CA VAL A 675 -15.17 3.07 -26.61
C VAL A 675 -16.16 2.51 -25.59
N CYS A 676 -15.88 1.34 -25.00
CA CYS A 676 -16.73 0.76 -23.96
C CYS A 676 -16.85 1.66 -22.74
N ARG A 677 -15.77 2.35 -22.35
CA ARG A 677 -15.76 3.37 -21.30
C ARG A 677 -16.68 4.53 -21.65
N CYS A 678 -16.58 5.06 -22.86
CA CYS A 678 -17.47 6.13 -23.31
C CYS A 678 -18.95 5.69 -23.26
N TRP A 679 -19.27 4.51 -23.80
CA TRP A 679 -20.62 3.94 -23.76
C TRP A 679 -21.14 3.72 -22.34
N ARG A 680 -20.30 3.20 -21.45
CA ARG A 680 -20.62 3.05 -20.03
C ARG A 680 -20.94 4.41 -19.39
N TYR A 681 -20.14 5.43 -19.64
CA TYR A 681 -20.42 6.76 -19.09
C TYR A 681 -21.63 7.44 -19.73
N MET A 682 -21.97 7.16 -20.99
CA MET A 682 -23.24 7.63 -21.57
C MET A 682 -24.43 7.09 -20.76
N ILE A 683 -24.40 5.79 -20.41
CA ILE A 683 -25.44 5.16 -19.60
C ILE A 683 -25.49 5.78 -18.19
N ILE A 684 -24.35 5.90 -17.52
CA ILE A 684 -24.28 6.36 -16.12
C ILE A 684 -24.64 7.85 -15.99
N SER A 685 -24.18 8.68 -16.92
CA SER A 685 -24.30 10.14 -16.83
C SER A 685 -25.71 10.61 -17.21
N TYR A 686 -26.37 9.92 -18.15
CA TYR A 686 -27.69 10.32 -18.64
C TYR A 686 -28.84 9.40 -18.20
N ARG A 687 -28.54 8.22 -17.62
CA ARG A 687 -29.49 7.27 -17.03
C ARG A 687 -30.69 6.99 -17.96
N THR A 688 -31.91 7.23 -17.50
CA THR A 688 -33.16 7.01 -18.25
C THR A 688 -33.26 7.84 -19.53
N GLY A 689 -32.50 8.93 -19.65
CA GLY A 689 -32.35 9.67 -20.90
C GLY A 689 -31.80 8.82 -22.04
N MET A 690 -31.04 7.76 -21.76
CA MET A 690 -30.48 6.85 -22.79
C MET A 690 -31.46 5.80 -23.30
N ILE A 691 -32.67 5.66 -22.74
CA ILE A 691 -33.65 4.65 -23.17
C ILE A 691 -33.86 4.62 -24.70
N PRO A 692 -33.99 5.77 -25.42
CA PRO A 692 -34.17 5.76 -26.87
C PRO A 692 -32.99 5.14 -27.65
N LEU A 693 -31.76 5.23 -27.12
CA LEU A 693 -30.55 4.72 -27.75
C LEU A 693 -30.15 3.33 -27.25
N LEU A 694 -30.76 2.87 -26.16
CA LEU A 694 -30.40 1.64 -25.48
C LEU A 694 -30.44 0.40 -26.38
N PRO A 695 -31.45 0.19 -27.26
CA PRO A 695 -31.47 -0.99 -28.14
C PRO A 695 -30.27 -1.04 -29.10
N THR A 696 -29.92 0.10 -29.71
CA THR A 696 -28.79 0.20 -30.64
C THR A 696 -27.46 0.05 -29.92
N LEU A 697 -27.36 0.61 -28.71
CA LEU A 697 -26.17 0.48 -27.87
C LEU A 697 -25.95 -0.96 -27.43
N ALA A 698 -26.98 -1.63 -26.90
CA ALA A 698 -26.92 -3.03 -26.47
C ALA A 698 -26.51 -3.95 -27.62
N GLN A 699 -27.06 -3.74 -28.83
CA GLN A 699 -26.65 -4.49 -30.01
C GLN A 699 -25.18 -4.26 -30.38
N SER A 700 -24.70 -3.03 -30.27
CA SER A 700 -23.30 -2.68 -30.55
C SER A 700 -22.34 -3.33 -29.54
N ILE A 701 -22.72 -3.33 -28.25
CA ILE A 701 -21.97 -4.02 -27.18
C ILE A 701 -21.94 -5.53 -27.44
N ALA A 702 -23.10 -6.14 -27.73
CA ALA A 702 -23.19 -7.58 -27.99
C ALA A 702 -22.33 -8.02 -29.18
N ASN A 703 -22.43 -7.29 -30.30
CA ASN A 703 -21.66 -7.60 -31.49
C ASN A 703 -20.17 -7.40 -31.24
N GLY A 704 -19.80 -6.34 -30.51
CA GLY A 704 -18.40 -6.04 -30.17
C GLY A 704 -17.79 -7.14 -29.30
N PHE A 705 -18.52 -7.60 -28.27
CA PHE A 705 -18.07 -8.71 -27.42
C PHE A 705 -17.89 -10.00 -28.21
N GLN A 706 -18.86 -10.36 -29.06
CA GLN A 706 -18.79 -11.57 -29.89
C GLN A 706 -17.61 -11.55 -30.87
N ALA A 707 -17.29 -10.38 -31.43
CA ALA A 707 -16.23 -10.23 -32.41
C ALA A 707 -14.82 -10.14 -31.79
N SER A 708 -14.67 -9.44 -30.66
CA SER A 708 -13.37 -9.16 -30.03
C SER A 708 -13.02 -10.12 -28.89
N ARG A 709 -14.03 -10.65 -28.17
CA ARG A 709 -13.90 -11.44 -26.93
C ARG A 709 -13.29 -10.68 -25.75
N GLU A 710 -13.35 -9.34 -25.76
CA GLU A 710 -12.77 -8.48 -24.72
C GLU A 710 -13.71 -8.23 -23.53
N GLY A 711 -13.15 -8.18 -22.32
CA GLY A 711 -13.90 -8.02 -21.06
C GLY A 711 -14.64 -6.69 -20.94
N CYS A 712 -14.09 -5.62 -21.53
CA CYS A 712 -14.63 -4.26 -21.45
C CYS A 712 -16.09 -4.13 -21.93
N PHE A 713 -16.56 -5.04 -22.80
CA PHE A 713 -17.95 -5.09 -23.24
C PHE A 713 -18.89 -5.65 -22.14
N LEU A 714 -18.43 -6.61 -21.35
CA LEU A 714 -19.14 -7.11 -20.18
C LEU A 714 -19.19 -6.03 -19.09
N TRP A 715 -18.10 -5.27 -18.93
CA TRP A 715 -18.09 -4.09 -18.07
C TRP A 715 -19.05 -2.98 -18.55
N ALA A 716 -19.21 -2.75 -19.85
CA ALA A 716 -20.24 -1.85 -20.36
C ALA A 716 -21.66 -2.41 -20.16
N THR A 717 -21.84 -3.72 -20.34
CA THR A 717 -23.11 -4.44 -20.08
C THR A 717 -23.56 -4.28 -18.63
N ASP A 718 -22.62 -4.31 -17.68
CA ASP A 718 -22.90 -4.13 -16.26
C ASP A 718 -23.60 -2.80 -15.95
N ALA A 719 -23.22 -1.71 -16.63
CA ALA A 719 -23.89 -0.43 -16.46
C ALA A 719 -25.34 -0.47 -16.97
N VAL A 720 -25.60 -1.19 -18.07
CA VAL A 720 -26.98 -1.38 -18.57
C VAL A 720 -27.81 -2.17 -17.55
N VAL A 721 -27.29 -3.29 -17.04
CA VAL A 721 -27.99 -4.13 -16.05
C VAL A 721 -28.30 -3.35 -14.78
N ARG A 722 -27.38 -2.48 -14.34
CA ARG A 722 -27.55 -1.69 -13.12
C ARG A 722 -28.55 -0.54 -13.27
N GLU A 723 -28.45 0.26 -14.33
CA GLU A 723 -29.28 1.47 -14.45
C GLU A 723 -30.71 1.17 -14.92
N PHE A 724 -30.93 0.05 -15.61
CA PHE A 724 -32.23 -0.33 -16.19
C PHE A 724 -32.83 -1.59 -15.57
N SER A 725 -32.49 -1.86 -14.30
CA SER A 725 -32.95 -3.04 -13.57
C SER A 725 -34.45 -3.04 -13.27
N ASP A 726 -34.97 -4.20 -12.86
CA ASP A 726 -36.34 -4.31 -12.32
C ASP A 726 -36.51 -3.42 -11.07
N GLY A 727 -37.61 -2.66 -11.01
CA GLY A 727 -37.90 -1.71 -9.94
C GLY A 727 -37.11 -0.39 -9.99
N ALA A 728 -36.32 -0.12 -11.03
CA ALA A 728 -35.66 1.18 -11.22
C ALA A 728 -36.67 2.29 -11.55
N GLU A 729 -36.40 3.52 -11.07
CA GLU A 729 -37.30 4.67 -11.26
C GLU A 729 -37.41 5.02 -12.75
N TYR A 730 -38.64 5.18 -13.25
CA TYR A 730 -38.94 5.50 -14.66
C TYR A 730 -38.48 4.45 -15.70
N VAL A 731 -38.26 3.20 -15.28
CA VAL A 731 -37.99 2.07 -16.18
C VAL A 731 -39.23 1.17 -16.24
N ASP A 732 -39.72 0.88 -17.44
CA ASP A 732 -40.88 0.00 -17.61
C ASP A 732 -40.47 -1.48 -17.61
N GLN A 733 -41.43 -2.38 -17.32
CA GLN A 733 -41.17 -3.81 -17.22
C GLN A 733 -40.61 -4.39 -18.53
N ALA A 734 -41.08 -3.90 -19.68
CA ALA A 734 -40.63 -4.37 -20.98
C ALA A 734 -39.13 -4.06 -21.22
N THR A 735 -38.66 -2.86 -20.85
CA THR A 735 -37.23 -2.53 -20.92
C THR A 735 -36.43 -3.40 -19.95
N SER A 736 -36.88 -3.55 -18.71
CA SER A 736 -36.19 -4.39 -17.72
C SER A 736 -36.11 -5.87 -18.15
N ASP A 737 -37.17 -6.40 -18.77
CA ASP A 737 -37.19 -7.75 -19.33
C ASP A 737 -36.19 -7.90 -20.48
N ALA A 738 -36.10 -6.91 -21.38
CA ALA A 738 -35.14 -6.89 -22.48
C ALA A 738 -33.69 -6.79 -21.98
N VAL A 739 -33.43 -6.04 -20.92
CA VAL A 739 -32.10 -5.92 -20.28
C VAL A 739 -31.65 -7.26 -19.71
N PHE A 740 -32.55 -8.02 -19.08
CA PHE A 740 -32.21 -9.36 -18.61
C PHE A 740 -31.92 -10.33 -19.77
N GLN A 741 -32.69 -10.27 -20.87
CA GLN A 741 -32.40 -11.06 -22.07
C GLN A 741 -31.04 -10.70 -22.69
N PHE A 742 -30.68 -9.42 -22.67
CA PHE A 742 -29.36 -8.95 -23.10
C PHE A 742 -28.24 -9.51 -22.23
N TYR A 743 -28.41 -9.56 -20.90
CA TYR A 743 -27.49 -10.26 -19.99
C TYR A 743 -27.36 -11.75 -20.35
N GLU A 744 -28.47 -12.47 -20.56
CA GLU A 744 -28.41 -13.89 -20.93
C GLU A 744 -27.64 -14.12 -22.24
N GLN A 745 -27.80 -13.22 -23.21
CA GLN A 745 -27.02 -13.26 -24.45
C GLN A 745 -25.51 -13.11 -24.20
N GLN A 746 -25.10 -12.19 -23.31
CA GLN A 746 -23.69 -12.02 -22.95
C GLN A 746 -23.16 -13.24 -22.18
N ALA A 747 -23.94 -13.79 -21.25
CA ALA A 747 -23.57 -14.99 -20.49
C ALA A 747 -23.37 -16.20 -21.41
N ILE A 748 -24.23 -16.39 -22.40
CA ILE A 748 -24.07 -17.47 -23.40
C ILE A 748 -22.78 -17.26 -24.22
N ALA A 749 -22.48 -16.02 -24.63
CA ALA A 749 -21.25 -15.72 -25.36
C ALA A 749 -20.00 -16.00 -24.51
N PHE A 750 -19.99 -15.55 -23.24
CA PHE A 750 -18.91 -15.82 -22.29
C PHE A 750 -18.68 -17.32 -22.09
N LEU A 751 -19.75 -18.09 -21.83
CA LEU A 751 -19.65 -19.54 -21.63
C LEU A 751 -19.09 -20.26 -22.87
N ARG A 752 -19.41 -19.79 -24.08
CA ARG A 752 -18.79 -20.33 -25.31
C ARG A 752 -17.30 -20.02 -25.38
N ILE A 753 -16.91 -18.77 -25.10
CA ILE A 753 -15.51 -18.34 -25.10
C ILE A 753 -14.69 -19.15 -24.07
N LEU A 754 -15.23 -19.38 -22.88
CA LEU A 754 -14.57 -20.16 -21.82
C LEU A 754 -14.43 -21.66 -22.17
N ASN A 755 -15.31 -22.19 -23.04
CA ASN A 755 -15.16 -23.55 -23.57
C ASN A 755 -14.11 -23.62 -24.71
N ASP A 756 -13.95 -22.54 -25.47
CA ASP A 756 -13.00 -22.47 -26.60
C ASP A 756 -11.55 -22.25 -26.13
N LEU A 757 -11.33 -21.56 -25.00
CA LEU A 757 -10.03 -21.11 -24.53
C LEU A 757 -9.80 -21.45 -23.05
N PRO A 758 -8.56 -21.76 -22.64
CA PRO A 758 -8.27 -22.00 -21.23
C PRO A 758 -8.47 -20.73 -20.39
N PRO A 759 -8.99 -20.83 -19.15
CA PRO A 759 -9.25 -19.68 -18.28
C PRO A 759 -8.04 -18.76 -18.06
N GLN A 760 -6.83 -19.33 -18.08
CA GLN A 760 -5.56 -18.60 -17.89
C GLN A 760 -5.30 -17.53 -18.95
N ASN A 761 -5.92 -17.66 -20.13
CA ASN A 761 -5.79 -16.70 -21.23
C ASN A 761 -6.89 -15.62 -21.21
N LEU A 762 -7.83 -15.69 -20.26
CA LEU A 762 -8.99 -14.80 -20.19
C LEU A 762 -9.21 -14.19 -18.78
N PRO A 763 -8.16 -13.80 -18.03
CA PRO A 763 -8.34 -13.33 -16.65
C PRO A 763 -9.29 -12.11 -16.57
N ASP A 764 -9.10 -11.12 -17.44
CA ASP A 764 -9.86 -9.87 -17.41
C ASP A 764 -11.34 -10.09 -17.80
N VAL A 765 -11.57 -10.95 -18.81
CA VAL A 765 -12.93 -11.34 -19.23
C VAL A 765 -13.66 -12.09 -18.12
N ILE A 766 -12.96 -12.98 -17.41
CA ILE A 766 -13.49 -13.72 -16.26
C ILE A 766 -13.85 -12.76 -15.13
N GLU A 767 -12.97 -11.82 -14.82
CA GLU A 767 -13.22 -10.79 -13.81
C GLU A 767 -14.48 -9.99 -14.15
N ASP A 768 -14.52 -9.37 -15.33
CA ASP A 768 -15.65 -8.54 -15.75
C ASP A 768 -16.96 -9.33 -15.81
N PHE A 769 -16.91 -10.60 -16.24
CA PHE A 769 -18.08 -11.46 -16.26
C PHE A 769 -18.64 -11.75 -14.87
N PHE A 770 -17.79 -12.06 -13.88
CA PHE A 770 -18.26 -12.37 -12.54
C PHE A 770 -18.69 -11.13 -11.75
N ARG A 771 -18.10 -9.96 -12.05
CA ARG A 771 -18.62 -8.65 -11.57
C ARG A 771 -20.02 -8.38 -12.15
N LEU A 772 -20.20 -8.56 -13.46
CA LEU A 772 -21.50 -8.47 -14.12
C LEU A 772 -22.50 -9.47 -13.54
N SER A 773 -22.09 -10.73 -13.35
CA SER A 773 -22.95 -11.79 -12.83
C SER A 773 -23.39 -11.54 -11.39
N SER A 774 -22.51 -11.00 -10.53
CA SER A 774 -22.88 -10.56 -9.18
C SER A 774 -23.99 -9.49 -9.23
N ASN A 775 -23.86 -8.49 -10.09
CA ASN A 775 -24.91 -7.48 -10.27
C ASN A 775 -26.19 -8.08 -10.87
N ALA A 776 -26.09 -8.99 -11.84
CA ALA A 776 -27.26 -9.66 -12.41
C ALA A 776 -28.03 -10.48 -11.36
N VAL A 777 -27.33 -11.19 -10.47
CA VAL A 777 -27.96 -11.88 -9.32
C VAL A 777 -28.63 -10.87 -8.39
N ARG A 778 -27.97 -9.74 -8.11
CA ARG A 778 -28.46 -8.70 -7.21
C ARG A 778 -29.74 -8.03 -7.72
N TYR A 779 -29.78 -7.64 -9.00
CA TYR A 779 -30.88 -6.90 -9.61
C TYR A 779 -32.00 -7.79 -10.19
N TYR A 780 -31.68 -9.04 -10.54
CA TYR A 780 -32.63 -10.00 -11.11
C TYR A 780 -32.62 -11.37 -10.39
N PRO A 781 -32.72 -11.43 -9.06
CA PRO A 781 -32.44 -12.65 -8.29
C PRO A 781 -33.33 -13.82 -8.70
N LYS A 782 -34.65 -13.59 -8.87
CA LYS A 782 -35.57 -14.64 -9.29
C LYS A 782 -35.22 -15.17 -10.69
N LYS A 783 -35.10 -14.28 -11.68
CA LYS A 783 -34.83 -14.67 -13.07
C LYS A 783 -33.47 -15.34 -13.23
N TYR A 784 -32.43 -14.83 -12.56
CA TYR A 784 -31.09 -15.39 -12.59
C TYR A 784 -31.05 -16.80 -12.01
N ILE A 785 -31.55 -16.97 -10.78
CA ILE A 785 -31.40 -18.23 -10.03
C ILE A 785 -32.26 -19.35 -10.64
N THR A 786 -33.41 -19.01 -11.23
CA THR A 786 -34.25 -19.99 -11.94
C THR A 786 -33.86 -20.18 -13.41
N SER A 787 -32.87 -19.45 -13.93
CA SER A 787 -32.42 -19.60 -15.32
C SER A 787 -31.73 -20.94 -15.54
N SER A 788 -31.87 -21.49 -16.76
CA SER A 788 -31.12 -22.68 -17.18
C SER A 788 -29.60 -22.46 -17.23
N LEU A 789 -29.15 -21.19 -17.19
CA LEU A 789 -27.74 -20.80 -17.18
C LEU A 789 -27.11 -20.85 -15.78
N ALA A 790 -27.90 -20.97 -14.70
CA ALA A 790 -27.38 -20.89 -13.33
C ALA A 790 -26.30 -21.96 -13.03
N VAL A 791 -26.54 -23.23 -13.42
CA VAL A 791 -25.58 -24.32 -13.23
C VAL A 791 -24.33 -24.18 -14.11
N PRO A 792 -24.45 -23.89 -15.42
CA PRO A 792 -23.29 -23.58 -16.27
C PRO A 792 -22.42 -22.43 -15.72
N ILE A 793 -23.02 -21.32 -15.28
CA ILE A 793 -22.27 -20.17 -14.73
C ILE A 793 -21.59 -20.55 -13.42
N PHE A 794 -22.27 -21.30 -12.54
CA PHE A 794 -21.65 -21.82 -11.33
C PHE A 794 -20.42 -22.68 -11.64
N SER A 795 -20.51 -23.53 -12.67
CA SER A 795 -19.41 -24.42 -13.08
C SER A 795 -18.25 -23.64 -13.73
N ALA A 796 -18.55 -22.59 -14.49
CA ALA A 796 -17.56 -21.67 -15.03
C ALA A 796 -16.77 -20.97 -13.89
N ALA A 797 -17.45 -20.55 -12.83
CA ALA A 797 -16.81 -19.95 -11.65
C ALA A 797 -15.84 -20.92 -10.95
N LEU A 798 -16.16 -22.23 -10.89
CA LEU A 798 -15.23 -23.23 -10.36
C LEU A 798 -13.93 -23.32 -11.16
N SER A 799 -14.02 -23.13 -12.48
CA SER A 799 -12.85 -23.11 -13.37
C SER A 799 -12.02 -21.84 -13.16
N ALA A 800 -12.65 -20.69 -12.90
CA ALA A 800 -11.98 -19.44 -12.57
C ALA A 800 -11.22 -19.50 -11.23
N LEU A 801 -11.70 -20.27 -10.25
CA LEU A 801 -10.97 -20.51 -8.98
C LEU A 801 -9.66 -21.30 -9.14
N THR A 802 -9.28 -21.70 -10.35
CA THR A 802 -7.96 -22.31 -10.64
C THR A 802 -6.89 -21.28 -11.02
N LEU A 803 -7.29 -20.02 -11.21
CA LEU A 803 -6.38 -18.92 -11.53
C LEU A 803 -5.49 -18.56 -10.34
N GLU A 804 -4.39 -17.88 -10.64
CA GLU A 804 -3.45 -17.36 -9.64
C GLU A 804 -3.51 -15.82 -9.52
N GLN A 805 -4.18 -15.16 -10.47
CA GLN A 805 -4.38 -13.72 -10.46
C GLN A 805 -5.37 -13.29 -9.37
N LEU A 806 -5.10 -12.18 -8.70
CA LEU A 806 -5.87 -11.69 -7.57
C LEU A 806 -7.29 -11.27 -7.98
N ASP A 807 -7.42 -10.37 -8.96
CA ASP A 807 -8.70 -9.72 -9.28
C ASP A 807 -9.77 -10.68 -9.81
N PRO A 808 -9.48 -11.62 -10.74
CA PRO A 808 -10.46 -12.60 -11.20
C PRO A 808 -10.91 -13.55 -10.06
N LEU A 809 -9.99 -13.92 -9.16
CA LEU A 809 -10.32 -14.76 -8.00
C LEU A 809 -11.25 -14.02 -7.03
N ILE A 810 -10.93 -12.77 -6.69
CA ILE A 810 -11.78 -11.95 -5.81
C ILE A 810 -13.17 -11.79 -6.43
N ALA A 811 -13.26 -11.42 -7.70
CA ALA A 811 -14.54 -11.26 -8.39
C ALA A 811 -15.37 -12.56 -8.37
N THR A 812 -14.73 -13.71 -8.59
CA THR A 812 -15.39 -15.03 -8.57
C THR A 812 -15.85 -15.40 -7.15
N LEU A 813 -15.04 -15.15 -6.12
CA LEU A 813 -15.40 -15.41 -4.72
C LEU A 813 -16.53 -14.49 -4.25
N HIS A 814 -16.51 -13.21 -4.62
CA HIS A 814 -17.59 -12.26 -4.36
C HIS A 814 -18.89 -12.70 -5.03
N TYR A 815 -18.83 -13.14 -6.28
CA TYR A 815 -19.98 -13.73 -6.98
C TYR A 815 -20.61 -14.88 -6.19
N TYR A 816 -19.83 -15.84 -5.68
CA TYR A 816 -20.37 -16.92 -4.85
C TYR A 816 -21.01 -16.42 -3.55
N ARG A 817 -20.37 -15.46 -2.87
CA ARG A 817 -20.92 -14.86 -1.65
C ARG A 817 -22.24 -14.16 -1.91
N ASP A 818 -22.33 -13.40 -3.00
CA ASP A 818 -23.55 -12.70 -3.40
C ASP A 818 -24.65 -13.69 -3.78
N LEU A 819 -24.33 -14.72 -4.57
CA LEU A 819 -25.27 -15.80 -4.90
C LEU A 819 -25.80 -16.52 -3.65
N PHE A 820 -24.93 -16.87 -2.72
CA PHE A 820 -25.31 -17.59 -1.50
C PHE A 820 -26.08 -16.72 -0.52
N SER A 821 -25.90 -15.40 -0.58
CA SER A 821 -26.67 -14.47 0.25
C SER A 821 -28.19 -14.62 0.03
N PHE A 822 -28.62 -15.00 -1.17
CA PHE A 822 -30.03 -15.27 -1.51
C PHE A 822 -30.55 -16.62 -1.00
N ALA A 823 -29.75 -17.42 -0.29
CA ALA A 823 -30.25 -18.58 0.46
C ALA A 823 -30.89 -18.18 1.81
N PHE A 824 -30.61 -16.97 2.30
CA PHE A 824 -31.14 -16.43 3.55
C PHE A 824 -32.41 -15.60 3.35
N ASP A 825 -33.18 -15.40 4.43
CA ASP A 825 -34.39 -14.54 4.42
C ASP A 825 -34.07 -13.10 3.98
N LYS A 826 -32.93 -12.58 4.43
CA LYS A 826 -32.41 -11.27 4.06
C LYS A 826 -31.04 -11.45 3.43
N PRO A 827 -30.86 -11.07 2.15
CA PRO A 827 -29.54 -11.13 1.55
C PRO A 827 -28.60 -10.15 2.24
N MET A 828 -27.32 -10.51 2.37
CA MET A 828 -26.27 -9.67 2.95
C MET A 828 -25.99 -8.38 2.16
N VAL A 829 -26.65 -8.24 1.01
CA VAL A 829 -26.56 -7.18 0.01
C VAL A 829 -27.57 -6.05 0.34
N SER A 830 -27.68 -5.71 1.63
CA SER A 830 -28.81 -4.94 2.18
C SER A 830 -28.72 -3.44 1.92
N GLN A 831 -29.21 -3.00 0.75
CA GLN A 831 -29.72 -1.64 0.50
C GLN A 831 -31.03 -1.62 -0.32
N PHE A 832 -31.54 -2.78 -0.75
CA PHE A 832 -32.75 -2.85 -1.58
C PHE A 832 -34.02 -2.73 -0.75
N THR A 833 -34.82 -1.72 -1.09
CA THR A 833 -36.22 -1.65 -0.72
C THR A 833 -37.07 -2.32 -1.80
N SER A 834 -38.17 -2.98 -1.40
CA SER A 834 -39.25 -3.33 -2.34
C SER A 834 -39.76 -2.06 -3.03
N PRO A 835 -40.52 -2.18 -4.13
CA PRO A 835 -41.21 -1.04 -4.75
C PRO A 835 -42.09 -0.23 -3.78
N GLU A 836 -42.42 -0.81 -2.61
CA GLU A 836 -43.24 -0.23 -1.54
C GLU A 836 -42.40 0.33 -0.38
N GLY A 837 -41.07 0.38 -0.50
CA GLY A 837 -40.17 0.94 0.51
C GLY A 837 -39.80 -0.01 1.67
N GLN A 838 -40.17 -1.30 1.61
CA GLN A 838 -39.88 -2.27 2.67
C GLN A 838 -38.57 -3.02 2.43
N PRO A 839 -37.88 -3.55 3.46
CA PRO A 839 -36.67 -4.36 3.25
C PRO A 839 -36.96 -5.56 2.35
N TYR A 840 -36.17 -5.77 1.28
CA TYR A 840 -36.32 -6.93 0.41
C TYR A 840 -36.18 -8.24 1.20
N VAL A 841 -37.15 -9.14 1.04
CA VAL A 841 -37.14 -10.50 1.61
C VAL A 841 -37.03 -11.49 0.47
N THR A 842 -36.07 -12.41 0.56
CA THR A 842 -35.86 -13.38 -0.50
C THR A 842 -37.02 -14.37 -0.59
N PRO A 843 -37.68 -14.52 -1.75
CA PRO A 843 -38.77 -15.48 -1.91
C PRO A 843 -38.34 -16.91 -1.55
N PRO A 844 -39.21 -17.73 -0.91
CA PRO A 844 -38.88 -19.11 -0.56
C PRO A 844 -38.41 -19.96 -1.74
N GLU A 845 -39.01 -19.79 -2.92
CA GLU A 845 -38.61 -20.47 -4.15
C GLU A 845 -37.15 -20.20 -4.53
N VAL A 846 -36.70 -18.95 -4.37
CA VAL A 846 -35.33 -18.53 -4.67
C VAL A 846 -34.35 -19.11 -3.65
N ARG A 847 -34.70 -19.09 -2.36
CA ARG A 847 -33.87 -19.67 -1.29
C ARG A 847 -33.65 -21.16 -1.49
N GLU A 848 -34.71 -21.91 -1.78
CA GLU A 848 -34.63 -23.34 -2.02
C GLU A 848 -33.87 -23.66 -3.32
N ALA A 849 -33.99 -22.84 -4.36
CA ALA A 849 -33.21 -23.00 -5.58
C ALA A 849 -31.70 -22.78 -5.35
N VAL A 850 -31.29 -21.78 -4.56
CA VAL A 850 -29.88 -21.59 -4.18
C VAL A 850 -29.36 -22.76 -3.36
N LYS A 851 -30.12 -23.24 -2.37
CA LYS A 851 -29.74 -24.43 -1.59
C LYS A 851 -29.58 -25.66 -2.48
N ALA A 852 -30.52 -25.89 -3.41
CA ALA A 852 -30.42 -27.00 -4.36
C ALA A 852 -29.17 -26.89 -5.25
N LEU A 853 -28.81 -25.67 -5.67
CA LEU A 853 -27.58 -25.42 -6.42
C LEU A 853 -26.34 -25.76 -5.58
N ILE A 854 -26.27 -25.33 -4.32
CA ILE A 854 -25.17 -25.66 -3.40
C ILE A 854 -25.11 -27.17 -3.14
N ILE A 855 -26.24 -27.86 -2.96
CA ILE A 855 -26.24 -29.32 -2.79
C ILE A 855 -25.66 -30.01 -4.03
N SER A 856 -26.00 -29.53 -5.23
CA SER A 856 -25.55 -30.15 -6.49
C SER A 856 -24.07 -29.88 -6.84
N GLN A 857 -23.52 -28.73 -6.45
CA GLN A 857 -22.17 -28.28 -6.84
C GLN A 857 -21.25 -27.93 -5.66
N GLY A 858 -21.66 -28.19 -4.42
CA GLY A 858 -20.96 -27.76 -3.21
C GLY A 858 -19.67 -28.53 -2.95
N GLN A 859 -19.62 -29.84 -3.29
CA GLN A 859 -18.41 -30.64 -3.16
C GLN A 859 -17.23 -30.09 -3.97
N PRO A 860 -17.35 -29.87 -5.30
CA PRO A 860 -16.24 -29.31 -6.07
C PRO A 860 -15.90 -27.88 -5.66
N LEU A 861 -16.87 -27.08 -5.18
CA LEU A 861 -16.58 -25.75 -4.63
C LEU A 861 -15.73 -25.81 -3.37
N ALA A 862 -16.14 -26.63 -2.38
CA ALA A 862 -15.40 -26.81 -1.14
C ALA A 862 -13.96 -27.29 -1.41
N GLN A 863 -13.81 -28.23 -2.35
CA GLN A 863 -12.51 -28.70 -2.80
C GLN A 863 -11.66 -27.58 -3.41
N ARG A 864 -12.19 -26.83 -4.38
CA ARG A 864 -11.46 -25.75 -5.07
C ARG A 864 -11.06 -24.63 -4.12
N VAL A 865 -11.96 -24.21 -3.22
CA VAL A 865 -11.67 -23.14 -2.25
C VAL A 865 -10.62 -23.58 -1.23
N LEU A 866 -10.75 -24.79 -0.66
CA LEU A 866 -9.79 -25.26 0.34
C LEU A 866 -8.41 -25.51 -0.28
N THR A 867 -8.35 -26.15 -1.45
CA THR A 867 -7.08 -26.35 -2.18
C THR A 867 -6.48 -25.01 -2.62
N GLY A 868 -7.31 -24.07 -3.07
CA GLY A 868 -6.89 -22.69 -3.33
C GLY A 868 -6.19 -22.08 -2.13
N MET A 869 -6.82 -22.08 -0.96
CA MET A 869 -6.23 -21.55 0.28
C MET A 869 -4.94 -22.27 0.70
N MET A 870 -4.82 -23.59 0.45
CA MET A 870 -3.60 -24.35 0.80
C MET A 870 -2.43 -24.11 -0.16
N PHE A 871 -2.70 -23.94 -1.46
CA PHE A 871 -1.68 -24.03 -2.50
C PHE A 871 -1.51 -22.76 -3.34
N THR A 872 -2.60 -22.21 -3.89
CA THR A 872 -2.52 -21.25 -5.02
C THR A 872 -2.96 -19.84 -4.68
N PHE A 873 -3.94 -19.66 -3.78
CA PHE A 873 -4.54 -18.35 -3.52
C PHE A 873 -3.55 -17.35 -2.90
N PRO A 874 -3.55 -16.09 -3.35
CA PRO A 874 -2.96 -14.98 -2.62
C PRO A 874 -3.56 -14.85 -1.21
N GLY A 875 -2.79 -14.30 -0.27
CA GLY A 875 -3.26 -14.12 1.12
C GLY A 875 -4.51 -13.25 1.21
N ASP A 876 -4.65 -12.27 0.32
CA ASP A 876 -5.79 -11.34 0.29
C ASP A 876 -7.12 -12.04 -0.02
N CYS A 877 -7.10 -13.16 -0.76
CA CYS A 877 -8.30 -13.94 -1.06
C CYS A 877 -8.82 -14.73 0.16
N PHE A 878 -8.05 -14.87 1.24
CA PHE A 878 -8.38 -15.81 2.33
C PHE A 878 -9.63 -15.38 3.10
N ALA A 879 -9.83 -14.07 3.23
CA ALA A 879 -11.01 -13.54 3.91
C ALA A 879 -12.30 -13.91 3.15
N ASP A 880 -12.30 -13.76 1.82
CA ASP A 880 -13.43 -14.07 0.96
C ASP A 880 -13.64 -15.57 0.75
N ALA A 881 -12.56 -16.31 0.52
CA ALA A 881 -12.57 -17.78 0.40
C ALA A 881 -13.13 -18.44 1.67
N SER A 882 -12.66 -18.01 2.84
CA SER A 882 -13.23 -18.48 4.11
C SER A 882 -14.69 -18.05 4.27
N GLY A 883 -15.06 -16.85 3.81
CA GLY A 883 -16.45 -16.38 3.77
C GLY A 883 -17.39 -17.32 3.01
N VAL A 884 -16.99 -17.78 1.82
CA VAL A 884 -17.76 -18.75 1.02
C VAL A 884 -17.97 -20.05 1.80
N LEU A 885 -16.89 -20.63 2.37
CA LEU A 885 -17.00 -21.86 3.17
C LEU A 885 -17.88 -21.67 4.40
N MET A 886 -17.79 -20.53 5.09
CA MET A 886 -18.60 -20.27 6.29
C MET A 886 -20.08 -20.17 5.95
N THR A 887 -20.42 -19.53 4.83
CA THR A 887 -21.80 -19.51 4.34
C THR A 887 -22.30 -20.91 3.99
N MET A 888 -21.46 -21.79 3.42
CA MET A 888 -21.83 -23.19 3.19
C MET A 888 -22.05 -23.95 4.50
N PHE A 889 -21.21 -23.76 5.52
CA PHE A 889 -21.40 -24.36 6.85
C PHE A 889 -22.65 -23.85 7.57
N GLU A 890 -23.02 -22.59 7.37
CA GLU A 890 -24.24 -22.01 7.94
C GLU A 890 -25.50 -22.56 7.27
N LEU A 891 -25.48 -22.80 5.96
CA LEU A 891 -26.62 -23.30 5.19
C LEU A 891 -26.78 -24.83 5.23
N LEU A 892 -25.67 -25.56 5.10
CA LEU A 892 -25.59 -27.03 4.92
C LEU A 892 -24.43 -27.61 5.75
N PRO A 893 -24.51 -27.56 7.10
CA PRO A 893 -23.40 -27.91 7.98
C PRO A 893 -22.91 -29.36 7.84
N GLN A 894 -23.83 -30.31 7.68
CA GLN A 894 -23.51 -31.74 7.63
C GLN A 894 -22.84 -32.11 6.29
N GLU A 895 -23.41 -31.61 5.19
CA GLU A 895 -22.91 -31.81 3.84
C GLU A 895 -21.54 -31.14 3.68
N THR A 896 -21.39 -29.91 4.16
CA THR A 896 -20.12 -29.17 4.09
C THR A 896 -19.02 -29.86 4.92
N GLY A 897 -19.36 -30.40 6.10
CA GLY A 897 -18.44 -31.23 6.88
C GLY A 897 -17.97 -32.48 6.13
N SER A 898 -18.87 -33.17 5.43
CA SER A 898 -18.54 -34.33 4.59
C SER A 898 -17.66 -33.97 3.38
N TRP A 899 -17.92 -32.83 2.74
CA TRP A 899 -17.10 -32.33 1.62
C TRP A 899 -15.69 -31.94 2.09
N LEU A 900 -15.57 -31.33 3.28
CA LEU A 900 -14.28 -31.07 3.91
C LEU A 900 -13.50 -32.37 4.14
N GLN A 901 -14.14 -33.39 4.74
CA GLN A 901 -13.53 -34.70 4.96
C GLN A 901 -13.01 -35.32 3.65
N THR A 902 -13.83 -35.31 2.60
CA THR A 902 -13.46 -35.82 1.29
C THR A 902 -12.25 -35.08 0.72
N THR A 903 -12.22 -33.75 0.86
CA THR A 903 -11.11 -32.93 0.37
C THR A 903 -9.81 -33.23 1.13
N LEU A 904 -9.86 -33.42 2.45
CA LEU A 904 -8.69 -33.78 3.25
C LEU A 904 -8.13 -35.16 2.88
N GLN A 905 -8.98 -36.12 2.52
CA GLN A 905 -8.55 -37.46 2.06
C GLN A 905 -7.85 -37.43 0.70
N MET A 906 -8.07 -36.39 -0.10
CA MET A 906 -7.41 -36.20 -1.40
C MET A 906 -6.01 -35.56 -1.30
N LEU A 907 -5.62 -35.08 -0.12
CA LEU A 907 -4.29 -34.49 0.07
C LEU A 907 -3.19 -35.57 -0.07
N PRO A 908 -2.00 -35.22 -0.61
CA PRO A 908 -0.95 -36.21 -0.83
C PRO A 908 -0.50 -36.87 0.47
N ALA A 909 -0.23 -38.18 0.42
CA ALA A 909 0.23 -38.94 1.57
C ALA A 909 1.53 -38.36 2.15
N GLY A 910 1.61 -38.24 3.47
CA GLY A 910 2.77 -37.67 4.19
C GLY A 910 2.78 -36.13 4.28
N THR A 911 1.82 -35.42 3.68
CA THR A 911 1.75 -33.95 3.76
C THR A 911 1.02 -33.41 5.00
N MET A 912 0.43 -34.30 5.80
CA MET A 912 -0.27 -34.02 7.07
C MET A 912 0.35 -34.82 8.22
N LYS A 913 0.33 -34.27 9.46
CA LYS A 913 0.80 -35.01 10.64
C LYS A 913 -0.16 -36.16 10.96
N HIS A 914 0.34 -37.18 11.65
CA HIS A 914 -0.50 -38.26 12.18
C HIS A 914 -1.62 -37.69 13.07
N GLY A 915 -2.87 -38.02 12.76
CA GLY A 915 -4.06 -37.57 13.50
C GLY A 915 -4.47 -36.10 13.28
N GLU A 916 -3.76 -35.32 12.46
CA GLU A 916 -4.06 -33.89 12.20
C GLU A 916 -5.44 -33.71 11.56
N ALA A 917 -5.74 -34.51 10.53
CA ALA A 917 -7.03 -34.49 9.85
C ALA A 917 -8.19 -34.92 10.78
N GLU A 918 -7.98 -35.95 11.60
CA GLU A 918 -8.99 -36.44 12.55
C GLU A 918 -9.29 -35.39 13.62
N ARG A 919 -8.25 -34.72 14.16
CA ARG A 919 -8.41 -33.64 15.14
C ARG A 919 -9.18 -32.46 14.55
N LEU A 920 -8.85 -32.04 13.32
CA LEU A 920 -9.57 -30.98 12.63
C LEU A 920 -11.06 -31.35 12.44
N LEU A 921 -11.34 -32.54 11.93
CA LEU A 921 -12.70 -33.00 11.68
C LEU A 921 -13.53 -33.12 12.96
N ASN A 922 -12.95 -33.63 14.05
CA ASN A 922 -13.62 -33.70 15.35
C ASN A 922 -13.94 -32.29 15.87
N ASN A 923 -12.98 -31.37 15.84
CA ASN A 923 -13.19 -29.99 16.28
C ASN A 923 -14.26 -29.29 15.44
N VAL A 924 -14.26 -29.48 14.12
CA VAL A 924 -15.29 -28.91 13.23
C VAL A 924 -16.66 -29.51 13.54
N SER A 925 -16.76 -30.83 13.72
CA SER A 925 -18.01 -31.51 14.11
C SER A 925 -18.57 -30.97 15.43
N ASP A 926 -17.71 -30.80 16.44
CA ASP A 926 -18.10 -30.23 17.73
C ASP A 926 -18.62 -28.78 17.57
N LYS A 927 -17.95 -27.96 16.75
CA LYS A 927 -18.40 -26.58 16.48
C LYS A 927 -19.72 -26.53 15.73
N VAL A 928 -19.91 -27.40 14.74
CA VAL A 928 -21.18 -27.56 14.02
C VAL A 928 -22.31 -27.92 14.98
N GLN A 929 -22.10 -28.89 15.87
CA GLN A 929 -23.12 -29.30 16.85
C GLN A 929 -23.44 -28.19 17.86
N SER A 930 -22.45 -27.39 18.25
CA SER A 930 -22.62 -26.25 19.16
C SER A 930 -23.22 -24.99 18.51
N GLY A 931 -23.35 -24.95 17.18
CA GLY A 931 -23.82 -23.77 16.43
C GLY A 931 -22.79 -22.63 16.32
N ASP A 932 -21.53 -22.85 16.71
CA ASP A 932 -20.48 -21.82 16.72
C ASP A 932 -19.67 -21.83 15.41
N THR A 933 -20.36 -21.55 14.29
CA THR A 933 -19.78 -21.60 12.93
C THR A 933 -18.63 -20.62 12.74
N ARG A 934 -18.59 -19.51 13.49
CA ARG A 934 -17.49 -18.53 13.43
C ARG A 934 -16.16 -19.12 13.86
N LYS A 935 -16.14 -20.04 14.84
CA LYS A 935 -14.90 -20.70 15.27
C LYS A 935 -14.38 -21.73 14.26
N ILE A 936 -15.23 -22.23 13.35
CA ILE A 936 -14.79 -23.10 12.24
C ILE A 936 -13.83 -22.33 11.33
N ARG A 937 -14.06 -21.02 11.13
CA ARG A 937 -13.19 -20.16 10.32
C ARG A 937 -11.74 -20.19 10.81
N VAL A 938 -11.55 -20.04 12.12
CA VAL A 938 -10.22 -20.04 12.76
C VAL A 938 -9.54 -21.39 12.54
N LEU A 939 -10.25 -22.49 12.82
CA LEU A 939 -9.74 -23.85 12.61
C LEU A 939 -9.26 -24.10 11.18
N LEU A 940 -10.02 -23.66 10.18
CA LEU A 940 -9.66 -23.83 8.77
C LEU A 940 -8.51 -22.90 8.35
N GLN A 941 -8.48 -21.66 8.84
CA GLN A 941 -7.37 -20.73 8.57
C GLN A 941 -6.07 -21.23 9.19
N ASP A 942 -6.10 -21.70 10.43
CA ASP A 942 -4.93 -22.26 11.11
C ASP A 942 -4.40 -23.49 10.37
N PHE A 943 -5.31 -24.40 9.99
CA PHE A 943 -4.95 -25.59 9.22
C PHE A 943 -4.34 -25.22 7.86
N THR A 944 -5.00 -24.36 7.07
CA THR A 944 -4.52 -23.99 5.73
C THR A 944 -3.20 -23.21 5.79
N ASN A 945 -3.02 -22.32 6.77
CA ASN A 945 -1.77 -21.59 7.00
C ASN A 945 -0.64 -22.54 7.43
N SER A 946 -0.90 -23.44 8.38
CA SER A 946 0.06 -24.46 8.82
C SER A 946 0.49 -25.35 7.65
N TYR A 947 -0.48 -25.86 6.89
CA TYR A 947 -0.24 -26.69 5.71
C TYR A 947 0.59 -25.97 4.66
N ARG A 948 0.24 -24.71 4.33
CA ARG A 948 0.95 -23.88 3.35
C ARG A 948 2.39 -23.62 3.78
N ARG A 949 2.62 -23.29 5.05
CA ARG A 949 3.98 -23.06 5.59
C ARG A 949 4.86 -24.30 5.50
N ARG A 950 4.31 -25.47 5.87
CA ARG A 950 5.06 -26.73 5.84
C ARG A 950 5.41 -27.16 4.42
N ASN A 951 4.41 -27.15 3.53
CA ASN A 951 4.49 -27.84 2.24
C ASN A 951 4.78 -26.91 1.05
N VAL A 952 4.30 -25.66 1.08
CA VAL A 952 4.24 -24.76 -0.10
C VAL A 952 5.19 -23.57 0.02
N ALA A 953 5.39 -23.02 1.21
CA ALA A 953 6.25 -21.86 1.40
C ALA A 953 7.72 -22.18 0.99
N PRO A 954 8.41 -21.24 0.32
CA PRO A 954 9.82 -21.39 0.04
C PRO A 954 10.60 -21.41 1.36
N ARG A 955 11.69 -22.18 1.40
CA ARG A 955 12.57 -22.25 2.57
C ARG A 955 13.63 -21.15 2.48
N ASP A 956 14.06 -20.66 3.64
CA ASP A 956 15.03 -19.57 3.74
C ASP A 956 16.40 -19.97 3.15
N GLY A 957 17.15 -18.99 2.64
CA GLY A 957 18.56 -19.15 2.23
C GLY A 957 18.82 -19.41 0.74
N LEU A 958 17.78 -19.46 -0.11
CA LEU A 958 17.94 -19.74 -1.55
C LEU A 958 17.81 -18.52 -2.48
N GLY A 959 17.50 -17.33 -1.94
CA GLY A 959 17.19 -16.14 -2.74
C GLY A 959 15.86 -16.27 -3.50
N ARG A 960 15.27 -15.16 -3.96
CA ARG A 960 14.02 -15.21 -4.73
C ARG A 960 14.32 -15.55 -6.19
N LEU A 961 14.29 -16.85 -6.53
CA LEU A 961 13.98 -17.29 -7.90
C LEU A 961 12.52 -17.74 -7.88
N GLU A 962 11.71 -17.21 -8.79
CA GLU A 962 10.27 -17.54 -8.87
C GLU A 962 10.07 -19.05 -8.86
N ALA A 963 9.50 -19.57 -7.78
CA ALA A 963 9.23 -20.98 -7.63
C ALA A 963 8.15 -21.41 -8.63
N THR A 964 8.41 -22.47 -9.37
CA THR A 964 7.41 -23.27 -10.09
C THR A 964 6.45 -23.86 -9.05
N ARG A 965 5.39 -23.10 -8.74
CA ARG A 965 4.37 -23.47 -7.76
C ARG A 965 3.64 -24.74 -8.20
N PHE A 966 3.37 -25.62 -7.24
CA PHE A 966 2.65 -26.87 -7.43
C PHE A 966 1.31 -26.64 -8.15
N ARG A 967 1.13 -27.27 -9.31
CA ARG A 967 -0.16 -27.32 -10.03
C ARG A 967 -0.90 -28.57 -9.61
N PHE A 968 -2.06 -28.39 -8.98
CA PHE A 968 -2.98 -29.48 -8.67
C PHE A 968 -3.54 -30.09 -9.96
N SER A 969 -3.13 -31.31 -10.30
CA SER A 969 -3.74 -32.08 -11.38
C SER A 969 -4.93 -32.87 -10.82
N GLY A 970 -6.07 -32.20 -10.72
CA GLY A 970 -7.37 -32.81 -10.40
C GLY A 970 -8.48 -32.18 -11.22
#